data_AF-A0A1V9ZUW6-F1
#
_entry.id   AF-A0A1V9ZUW6-F1
#
_cell.length_a   1.000
_cell.length_b   1.000
_cell.length_c   1.000
_cell.angle_alpha   90.00
_cell.angle_beta   90.00
_cell.angle_gamma   90.00
#
_symmetry.space_group_name_H-M   'P 1'
#
loop_
_entity.id
_entity.type
_entity.pdbx_description
1 polymer ?
#
loop_
_entity_poly.entity_id
_entity_poly.type
_entity_poly.pdbx_seq_one_letter_code
_entity_poly.pdbx_strand_id
1 'polypeptide(L)'
;TWGWQLGRLVHNIRFGNVKIDKKAVDDIGFVWDPMQYNWELNLNALKQYKALHGHVCVPQRFVVPVNEKNQWPDRNMENIPLGRFVNSLRLRELTKEKQKELDDIGFVSNAIEYEWERKIQALRQYKRIFNHLVVPKSFVIPANSQWQKSLHGLKLGEVVRSIRNSPVADSDIPSRQREELDEIGFVWDPLSDQWDTVMLAIKIYQQNYGHLRIPTKFIVPKGEEWPKETWFLHLGSAVIQLRHRFEDMSSSADQSDMLAMLVTLLEEWVNFISELALTVSMAKLTPDSVHELFEKLTALRHHFHQNAEVTWKEFKAQQTIRDYLIEHGQIDPENIHTCATTGLIVNIFGPQLDDIPATEGIKCVAFRGDMDALPMTEHNPHLEYQSVNVGAAHMCGHDGHMTSLVGFGILMQQARHLLPPHTCVRLVFQPAEEGGFGAVEMMKGGCLDGVDEIYGYHNGPFPLGVIAVKSGVILSHAARFSILLQGPGGHGSAPHQTQDPIVAAGHIIVAVQSIVSRNVSAQESAVISITQVHGGEADNVIPSQVKLSGTIRDMNPDVFSVIEERLNRIVEHTAAAFGVTGTLNIVDGYPVTKNHEAQAEIVHEAASRVVGSHKVTQQGLPVSGSEDFSYYLQKIPGAFYVVGTHEKDESQ
;
A
#
# COMPACT_ATOMS: atom_id res chain seq x y z
N THR A 1 -51.46 -34.45 -0.95
CA THR A 1 -50.86 -33.70 -2.07
C THR A 1 -49.36 -33.94 -2.23
N TRP A 2 -48.68 -34.67 -1.33
CA TRP A 2 -47.30 -35.12 -1.56
C TRP A 2 -47.23 -36.11 -2.74
N GLY A 3 -46.31 -35.86 -3.67
CA GLY A 3 -46.08 -36.67 -4.88
C GLY A 3 -46.73 -36.15 -6.16
N TRP A 4 -47.53 -35.07 -6.12
CA TRP A 4 -48.08 -34.47 -7.34
C TRP A 4 -47.02 -33.62 -8.06
N GLN A 5 -46.76 -33.92 -9.33
CA GLN A 5 -45.97 -33.07 -10.21
C GLN A 5 -46.81 -31.84 -10.59
N LEU A 6 -46.87 -30.85 -9.70
CA LEU A 6 -47.70 -29.65 -9.85
C LEU A 6 -47.46 -28.95 -11.19
N GLY A 7 -46.20 -28.89 -11.65
CA GLY A 7 -45.87 -28.34 -12.97
C GLY A 7 -46.52 -29.10 -14.14
N ARG A 8 -46.64 -30.43 -14.05
CA ARG A 8 -47.30 -31.27 -15.06
C ARG A 8 -48.82 -31.12 -15.02
N LEU A 9 -49.40 -30.97 -13.83
CA LEU A 9 -50.82 -30.67 -13.68
C LEU A 9 -51.18 -29.32 -14.29
N VAL A 10 -50.42 -28.27 -13.95
CA VAL A 10 -50.61 -26.92 -14.51
C VAL A 10 -50.42 -26.91 -16.02
N HIS A 11 -49.44 -27.66 -16.54
CA HIS A 11 -49.27 -27.84 -17.98
C HIS A 11 -50.50 -28.50 -18.64
N ASN A 12 -51.04 -29.57 -18.03
CA ASN A 12 -52.23 -30.25 -18.53
C ASN A 12 -53.50 -29.40 -18.43
N ILE A 13 -53.61 -28.52 -17.43
CA ILE A 13 -54.70 -27.54 -17.30
C ILE A 13 -54.65 -26.52 -18.45
N ARG A 14 -53.44 -26.08 -18.85
CA ARG A 14 -53.25 -25.08 -19.92
C ARG A 14 -53.37 -25.66 -21.33
N PHE A 15 -52.82 -26.86 -21.57
CA PHE A 15 -52.60 -27.41 -22.91
C PHE A 15 -53.24 -28.78 -23.14
N GLY A 16 -53.74 -29.43 -22.08
CA GLY A 16 -54.35 -30.76 -22.15
C GLY A 16 -55.88 -30.70 -22.25
N ASN A 17 -56.48 -31.77 -22.78
CA ASN A 17 -57.94 -31.97 -22.77
C ASN A 17 -58.44 -32.47 -21.39
N VAL A 18 -58.12 -31.74 -20.32
CA VAL A 18 -58.62 -32.05 -18.98
C VAL A 18 -59.97 -31.34 -18.81
N LYS A 19 -61.03 -32.09 -18.45
CA LYS A 19 -62.30 -31.48 -18.04
C LYS A 19 -62.09 -30.76 -16.70
N ILE A 20 -62.07 -29.45 -16.74
CA ILE A 20 -61.91 -28.57 -15.57
C ILE A 20 -63.05 -27.56 -15.51
N ASP A 21 -63.45 -27.19 -14.30
CA ASP A 21 -64.31 -26.03 -14.09
C ASP A 21 -63.45 -24.78 -14.25
N LYS A 22 -63.56 -24.15 -15.43
CA LYS A 22 -62.80 -22.96 -15.76
C LYS A 22 -63.06 -21.81 -14.80
N LYS A 23 -64.29 -21.68 -14.28
CA LYS A 23 -64.67 -20.60 -13.36
C LYS A 23 -63.96 -20.76 -12.01
N ALA A 24 -63.91 -21.97 -11.47
CA ALA A 24 -63.20 -22.23 -10.21
C ALA A 24 -61.68 -22.03 -10.33
N VAL A 25 -61.12 -22.28 -11.52
CA VAL A 25 -59.69 -22.05 -11.82
C VAL A 25 -59.40 -20.55 -12.01
N ASP A 26 -60.32 -19.81 -12.63
CA ASP A 26 -60.22 -18.34 -12.75
C ASP A 26 -60.34 -17.65 -11.38
N ASP A 27 -61.24 -18.11 -10.50
CA ASP A 27 -61.48 -17.55 -9.16
C ASP A 27 -60.24 -17.63 -8.23
N ILE A 28 -59.30 -18.54 -8.50
CA ILE A 28 -58.02 -18.64 -7.77
C ILE A 28 -56.87 -17.85 -8.42
N GLY A 29 -57.16 -17.05 -9.45
CA GLY A 29 -56.17 -16.23 -10.17
C GLY A 29 -55.23 -17.04 -11.06
N PHE A 30 -55.69 -18.15 -11.64
CA PHE A 30 -54.84 -19.01 -12.47
C PHE A 30 -54.36 -18.29 -13.73
N VAL A 31 -53.04 -18.27 -13.92
CA VAL A 31 -52.41 -17.68 -15.10
C VAL A 31 -52.48 -18.66 -16.27
N TRP A 32 -53.32 -18.37 -17.25
CA TRP A 32 -53.48 -19.17 -18.47
C TRP A 32 -52.33 -18.97 -19.47
N ASP A 33 -51.85 -17.74 -19.61
CA ASP A 33 -50.70 -17.40 -20.42
C ASP A 33 -49.55 -16.88 -19.53
N PRO A 34 -48.61 -17.76 -19.14
CA PRO A 34 -47.46 -17.38 -18.32
C PRO A 34 -46.54 -16.40 -19.03
N MET A 35 -46.45 -16.45 -20.36
CA MET A 35 -45.56 -15.59 -21.12
C MET A 35 -46.11 -14.16 -21.13
N GLN A 36 -47.41 -14.00 -21.33
CA GLN A 36 -48.09 -12.72 -21.24
C GLN A 36 -48.09 -12.16 -19.81
N TYR A 37 -48.39 -12.99 -18.82
CA TYR A 37 -48.35 -12.56 -17.41
C TYR A 37 -46.96 -12.10 -16.97
N ASN A 38 -45.91 -12.86 -17.30
CA ASN A 38 -44.54 -12.46 -16.98
C ASN A 38 -44.15 -11.18 -17.73
N TRP A 39 -44.61 -11.00 -18.97
CA TRP A 39 -44.37 -9.77 -19.73
C TRP A 39 -44.99 -8.56 -19.03
N GLU A 40 -46.27 -8.64 -18.68
CA GLU A 40 -47.00 -7.57 -17.99
C GLU A 40 -46.39 -7.24 -16.63
N LEU A 41 -46.02 -8.27 -15.86
CA LEU A 41 -45.39 -8.10 -14.55
C LEU A 41 -44.04 -7.37 -14.66
N ASN A 42 -43.19 -7.77 -15.61
CA ASN A 42 -41.91 -7.10 -15.84
C ASN A 42 -42.10 -5.67 -16.39
N LEU A 43 -43.08 -5.46 -17.26
CA LEU A 43 -43.41 -4.13 -17.81
C LEU A 43 -43.90 -3.18 -16.70
N ASN A 44 -44.72 -3.67 -15.77
CA ASN A 44 -45.18 -2.90 -14.63
C ASN A 44 -44.05 -2.60 -13.64
N ALA A 45 -43.15 -3.56 -13.40
CA ALA A 45 -41.93 -3.31 -12.62
C ALA A 45 -41.03 -2.24 -13.28
N LEU A 46 -40.92 -2.25 -14.62
CA LEU A 46 -40.18 -1.22 -15.35
C LEU A 46 -40.86 0.16 -15.28
N LYS A 47 -42.18 0.24 -15.36
CA LYS A 47 -42.96 1.48 -15.14
C LYS A 47 -42.74 2.03 -13.73
N GLN A 48 -42.73 1.17 -12.72
CA GLN A 48 -42.45 1.57 -11.34
C GLN A 48 -41.01 2.06 -11.17
N TYR A 49 -40.04 1.36 -11.77
CA TYR A 49 -38.65 1.81 -11.79
C TYR A 49 -38.53 3.22 -12.40
N LYS A 50 -39.22 3.47 -13.53
CA LYS A 50 -39.29 4.81 -14.15
C LYS A 50 -39.90 5.85 -13.23
N ALA A 51 -40.96 5.52 -12.48
CA ALA A 51 -41.57 6.44 -11.54
C ALA A 51 -40.62 6.83 -10.39
N LEU A 52 -39.81 5.87 -9.91
CA LEU A 52 -38.84 6.09 -8.82
C LEU A 52 -37.58 6.82 -9.27
N HIS A 53 -37.04 6.48 -10.43
CA HIS A 53 -35.73 6.95 -10.90
C HIS A 53 -35.80 7.98 -12.04
N GLY A 54 -36.98 8.23 -12.59
CA GLY A 54 -37.20 9.13 -13.71
C GLY A 54 -36.77 8.58 -15.09
N HIS A 55 -36.20 7.37 -15.15
CA HIS A 55 -35.71 6.74 -16.38
C HIS A 55 -35.89 5.22 -16.37
N VAL A 56 -35.74 4.59 -17.54
CA VAL A 56 -35.89 3.13 -17.73
C VAL A 56 -34.55 2.38 -17.86
N CYS A 57 -33.42 3.08 -17.72
CA CYS A 57 -32.08 2.46 -17.73
C CYS A 57 -31.79 1.72 -16.42
N VAL A 58 -32.24 0.48 -16.35
CA VAL A 58 -32.05 -0.40 -15.20
C VAL A 58 -30.63 -1.01 -15.23
N PRO A 59 -29.83 -0.91 -14.14
CA PRO A 59 -28.53 -1.56 -14.05
C PRO A 59 -28.63 -3.07 -14.26
N GLN A 60 -27.68 -3.69 -14.97
CA GLN A 60 -27.75 -5.11 -15.35
C GLN A 60 -27.94 -6.07 -14.16
N ARG A 61 -27.35 -5.74 -13.01
CA ARG A 61 -27.43 -6.53 -11.76
C ARG A 61 -28.60 -6.14 -10.85
N PHE A 62 -29.44 -5.20 -11.26
CA PHE A 62 -30.56 -4.75 -10.45
C PHE A 62 -31.63 -5.84 -10.33
N VAL A 63 -32.02 -6.08 -9.07
CA VAL A 63 -33.11 -6.97 -8.67
C VAL A 63 -34.09 -6.12 -7.88
N VAL A 64 -35.38 -6.26 -8.15
CA VAL A 64 -36.43 -5.55 -7.39
C VAL A 64 -36.32 -5.97 -5.92
N PRO A 65 -36.11 -5.03 -4.99
CA PRO A 65 -35.88 -5.35 -3.58
C PRO A 65 -37.13 -5.93 -2.93
N VAL A 66 -36.94 -6.81 -1.94
CA VAL A 66 -38.00 -7.29 -1.04
C VAL A 66 -38.44 -6.12 -0.16
N ASN A 67 -39.73 -5.88 -0.09
CA ASN A 67 -40.27 -4.56 0.20
C ASN A 67 -40.39 -4.28 1.71
N GLU A 68 -39.39 -3.62 2.32
CA GLU A 68 -39.51 -3.06 3.70
C GLU A 68 -40.08 -1.62 3.73
N LYS A 69 -40.08 -0.90 2.59
CA LYS A 69 -40.36 0.56 2.53
C LYS A 69 -41.53 0.97 1.63
N ASN A 70 -42.39 0.03 1.19
CA ASN A 70 -43.60 0.29 0.38
C ASN A 70 -43.37 1.06 -0.96
N GLN A 71 -42.17 0.99 -1.54
CA GLN A 71 -41.86 1.69 -2.81
C GLN A 71 -42.27 0.91 -4.06
N TRP A 72 -42.60 -0.38 -3.91
CA TRP A 72 -43.04 -1.27 -4.98
C TRP A 72 -44.44 -1.81 -4.64
N PRO A 73 -45.50 -1.50 -5.41
CA PRO A 73 -46.89 -1.70 -4.98
C PRO A 73 -47.38 -3.16 -5.05
N ASP A 74 -46.74 -4.02 -5.85
CA ASP A 74 -47.15 -5.41 -6.05
C ASP A 74 -46.08 -6.37 -5.50
N ARG A 75 -46.46 -7.25 -4.57
CA ARG A 75 -45.57 -8.26 -3.99
C ARG A 75 -45.04 -9.25 -5.03
N ASN A 76 -45.77 -9.46 -6.13
CA ASN A 76 -45.30 -10.31 -7.21
C ASN A 76 -44.11 -9.70 -7.97
N MET A 77 -43.79 -8.40 -7.75
CA MET A 77 -42.62 -7.76 -8.34
C MET A 77 -41.33 -8.04 -7.57
N GLU A 78 -41.40 -8.55 -6.34
CA GLU A 78 -40.24 -8.79 -5.49
C GLU A 78 -39.29 -9.82 -6.11
N ASN A 79 -37.98 -9.60 -5.97
CA ASN A 79 -36.93 -10.46 -6.50
C ASN A 79 -36.90 -10.62 -8.03
N ILE A 80 -37.67 -9.83 -8.79
CA ILE A 80 -37.56 -9.84 -10.25
C ILE A 80 -36.18 -9.32 -10.66
N PRO A 81 -35.39 -10.07 -11.44
CA PRO A 81 -34.10 -9.60 -11.96
C PRO A 81 -34.32 -8.64 -13.13
N LEU A 82 -34.90 -7.48 -12.84
CA LEU A 82 -35.36 -6.50 -13.83
C LEU A 82 -34.22 -6.00 -14.72
N GLY A 83 -33.00 -5.91 -14.20
CA GLY A 83 -31.81 -5.56 -14.98
C GLY A 83 -31.50 -6.56 -16.10
N ARG A 84 -31.68 -7.86 -15.85
CA ARG A 84 -31.51 -8.91 -16.85
C ARG A 84 -32.64 -8.90 -17.88
N PHE A 85 -33.87 -8.66 -17.43
CA PHE A 85 -35.02 -8.53 -18.32
C PHE A 85 -34.82 -7.39 -19.32
N VAL A 86 -34.52 -6.18 -18.84
CA VAL A 86 -34.27 -5.01 -19.70
C VAL A 86 -33.12 -5.25 -20.67
N ASN A 87 -32.03 -5.88 -20.22
CA ASN A 87 -30.92 -6.23 -21.11
C ASN A 87 -31.34 -7.25 -22.18
N SER A 88 -32.20 -8.21 -21.85
CA SER A 88 -32.70 -9.19 -22.81
C SER A 88 -33.61 -8.58 -23.88
N LEU A 89 -34.36 -7.52 -23.56
CA LEU A 89 -35.19 -6.79 -24.53
C LEU A 89 -34.35 -6.11 -25.62
N ARG A 90 -33.11 -5.73 -25.31
CA ARG A 90 -32.19 -5.08 -26.25
C ARG A 90 -31.51 -6.06 -27.22
N LEU A 91 -31.56 -7.36 -26.92
CA LEU A 91 -30.85 -8.41 -27.67
C LEU A 91 -31.78 -9.30 -28.49
N ARG A 92 -33.09 -9.07 -28.46
CA ARG A 92 -34.10 -9.96 -29.05
C ARG A 92 -35.03 -9.18 -29.98
N GLU A 93 -35.48 -9.84 -31.04
CA GLU A 93 -36.58 -9.32 -31.87
C GLU A 93 -37.90 -9.42 -31.11
N LEU A 94 -38.63 -8.30 -31.04
CA LEU A 94 -39.93 -8.21 -30.36
C LEU A 94 -41.05 -8.11 -31.40
N THR A 95 -42.26 -8.54 -31.01
CA THR A 95 -43.46 -8.30 -31.84
C THR A 95 -43.78 -6.82 -31.87
N LYS A 96 -44.51 -6.36 -32.91
CA LYS A 96 -44.85 -4.94 -33.08
C LYS A 96 -45.65 -4.38 -31.91
N GLU A 97 -46.49 -5.20 -31.30
CA GLU A 97 -47.31 -4.85 -30.13
C GLU A 97 -46.43 -4.61 -28.90
N LYS A 98 -45.48 -5.52 -28.64
CA LYS A 98 -44.55 -5.40 -27.50
C LYS A 98 -43.57 -4.25 -27.68
N GLN A 99 -43.12 -4.01 -28.91
CA GLN A 99 -42.29 -2.85 -29.22
C GLN A 99 -43.04 -1.55 -28.93
N LYS A 100 -44.31 -1.44 -29.35
CA LYS A 100 -45.15 -0.27 -29.07
C LYS A 100 -45.34 -0.03 -27.57
N GLU A 101 -45.58 -1.08 -26.78
CA GLU A 101 -45.71 -0.94 -25.32
C GLU A 101 -44.42 -0.45 -24.64
N LEU A 102 -43.26 -0.82 -25.17
CA LEU A 102 -41.96 -0.33 -24.73
C LEU A 102 -41.74 1.14 -25.17
N ASP A 103 -42.08 1.47 -26.40
CA ASP A 103 -41.97 2.84 -26.93
C ASP A 103 -42.85 3.81 -26.13
N ASP A 104 -44.07 3.40 -25.75
CA ASP A 104 -45.00 4.20 -24.94
C ASP A 104 -44.45 4.55 -23.55
N ILE A 105 -43.56 3.72 -22.99
CA ILE A 105 -42.88 4.00 -21.72
C ILE A 105 -41.51 4.66 -21.91
N GLY A 106 -41.15 5.03 -23.13
CA GLY A 106 -39.87 5.65 -23.48
C GLY A 106 -38.69 4.68 -23.32
N PHE A 107 -38.89 3.43 -23.72
CA PHE A 107 -37.83 2.42 -23.67
C PHE A 107 -36.64 2.81 -24.52
N VAL A 108 -35.46 2.70 -23.93
CA VAL A 108 -34.21 3.03 -24.58
C VAL A 108 -33.60 1.75 -25.17
N SER A 109 -33.70 1.63 -26.50
CA SER A 109 -33.08 0.55 -27.27
C SER A 109 -31.54 0.62 -27.23
N ASN A 110 -30.97 1.81 -27.39
CA ASN A 110 -29.53 2.06 -27.28
C ASN A 110 -29.16 2.66 -25.90
N ALA A 111 -28.84 1.77 -24.96
CA ALA A 111 -28.45 2.15 -23.60
C ALA A 111 -27.23 3.08 -23.55
N ILE A 112 -26.31 2.91 -24.50
CA ILE A 112 -25.04 3.62 -24.56
C ILE A 112 -25.29 5.09 -24.92
N GLU A 113 -26.12 5.33 -25.95
CA GLU A 113 -26.51 6.68 -26.37
C GLU A 113 -27.29 7.42 -25.28
N TYR A 114 -28.18 6.75 -24.56
CA TYR A 114 -28.92 7.39 -23.47
C TYR A 114 -28.03 7.76 -22.28
N GLU A 115 -27.12 6.88 -21.87
CA GLU A 115 -26.17 7.21 -20.81
C GLU A 115 -25.23 8.34 -21.23
N TRP A 116 -24.89 8.43 -22.52
CA TRP A 116 -24.14 9.57 -23.06
C TRP A 116 -24.94 10.87 -22.95
N GLU A 117 -26.18 10.89 -23.46
CA GLU A 117 -27.05 12.07 -23.40
C GLU A 117 -27.28 12.52 -21.95
N ARG A 118 -27.44 11.58 -21.02
CA ARG A 118 -27.56 11.84 -19.59
C ARG A 118 -26.30 12.51 -19.00
N LYS A 119 -25.11 12.09 -19.41
CA LYS A 119 -23.84 12.72 -19.01
C LYS A 119 -23.73 14.14 -19.56
N ILE A 120 -24.06 14.34 -20.83
CA ILE A 120 -24.03 15.67 -21.47
C ILE A 120 -25.04 16.63 -20.83
N GLN A 121 -26.26 16.17 -20.53
CA GLN A 121 -27.26 16.97 -19.82
C GLN A 121 -26.79 17.37 -18.41
N ALA A 122 -26.14 16.45 -17.69
CA ALA A 122 -25.53 16.77 -16.40
C ALA A 122 -24.44 17.84 -16.51
N LEU A 123 -23.59 17.79 -17.53
CA LEU A 123 -22.56 18.80 -17.77
C LEU A 123 -23.18 20.16 -18.15
N ARG A 124 -24.18 20.20 -19.03
CA ARG A 124 -24.90 21.44 -19.39
C ARG A 124 -25.55 22.08 -18.15
N GLN A 125 -26.17 21.29 -17.28
CA GLN A 125 -26.78 21.79 -16.06
C GLN A 125 -25.74 22.24 -15.04
N TYR A 126 -24.62 21.52 -14.91
CA TYR A 126 -23.48 21.95 -14.09
C TYR A 126 -22.94 23.31 -14.56
N LYS A 127 -22.69 23.48 -15.87
CA LYS A 127 -22.25 24.76 -16.45
C LYS A 127 -23.26 25.87 -16.16
N ARG A 128 -24.56 25.61 -16.25
CA ARG A 128 -25.59 26.62 -15.94
C ARG A 128 -25.58 27.05 -14.47
N ILE A 129 -25.27 26.15 -13.54
CA ILE A 129 -25.30 26.42 -12.10
C ILE A 129 -24.00 27.10 -11.64
N PHE A 130 -22.85 26.61 -12.11
CA PHE A 130 -21.53 27.02 -11.63
C PHE A 130 -20.78 27.94 -12.61
N ASN A 131 -21.31 28.14 -13.82
CA ASN A 131 -20.70 28.94 -14.88
C ASN A 131 -19.31 28.46 -15.34
N HIS A 132 -18.93 27.22 -15.02
CA HIS A 132 -17.71 26.55 -15.50
C HIS A 132 -17.93 25.04 -15.63
N LEU A 133 -17.01 24.33 -16.30
CA LEU A 133 -17.03 22.86 -16.43
C LEU A 133 -15.89 22.14 -15.69
N VAL A 134 -15.22 22.84 -14.79
CA VAL A 134 -14.29 22.23 -13.82
C VAL A 134 -15.08 21.53 -12.71
N VAL A 135 -15.32 20.23 -12.87
CA VAL A 135 -16.05 19.39 -11.90
C VAL A 135 -15.06 18.73 -10.92
N PRO A 136 -15.21 18.91 -9.59
CA PRO A 136 -14.38 18.22 -8.60
C PRO A 136 -14.54 16.69 -8.67
N LYS A 137 -13.45 15.93 -8.44
CA LYS A 137 -13.46 14.45 -8.50
C LYS A 137 -14.56 13.82 -7.62
N SER A 138 -14.75 14.36 -6.41
CA SER A 138 -15.74 13.87 -5.45
C SER A 138 -17.18 14.33 -5.72
N PHE A 139 -17.42 15.14 -6.76
CA PHE A 139 -18.73 15.75 -6.98
C PHE A 139 -19.77 14.71 -7.42
N VAL A 140 -20.84 14.62 -6.62
CA VAL A 140 -22.02 13.80 -6.87
C VAL A 140 -23.23 14.72 -6.95
N ILE A 141 -24.06 14.55 -7.97
CA ILE A 141 -25.23 15.40 -8.19
C ILE A 141 -26.20 15.26 -7.01
N PRO A 142 -26.50 16.34 -6.26
CA PRO A 142 -27.35 16.28 -5.09
C PRO A 142 -28.83 16.12 -5.47
N ALA A 143 -29.59 15.44 -4.62
CA ALA A 143 -31.03 15.25 -4.78
C ALA A 143 -31.82 16.49 -4.34
N ASN A 144 -31.69 17.59 -5.08
CA ASN A 144 -32.39 18.84 -4.81
C ASN A 144 -33.09 19.40 -6.07
N SER A 145 -33.87 20.47 -5.90
CA SER A 145 -34.67 21.07 -6.97
C SER A 145 -33.86 21.76 -8.07
N GLN A 146 -32.57 22.03 -7.86
CA GLN A 146 -31.69 22.65 -8.86
C GLN A 146 -31.26 21.66 -9.95
N TRP A 147 -31.39 20.35 -9.68
CA TRP A 147 -31.00 19.27 -10.58
C TRP A 147 -32.21 18.47 -11.05
N GLN A 148 -32.18 18.01 -12.30
CA GLN A 148 -33.21 17.09 -12.79
C GLN A 148 -33.17 15.77 -12.01
N LYS A 149 -34.34 15.23 -11.64
CA LYS A 149 -34.45 13.99 -10.84
C LYS A 149 -33.70 12.80 -11.45
N SER A 150 -33.68 12.70 -12.78
CA SER A 150 -32.96 11.67 -13.53
C SER A 150 -31.44 11.70 -13.34
N LEU A 151 -30.89 12.82 -12.88
CA LEU A 151 -29.45 13.04 -12.71
C LEU A 151 -28.99 12.87 -11.26
N HIS A 152 -29.92 12.81 -10.30
CA HIS A 152 -29.61 12.69 -8.88
C HIS A 152 -28.75 11.46 -8.59
N GLY A 153 -27.70 11.64 -7.79
CA GLY A 153 -26.76 10.58 -7.42
C GLY A 153 -25.71 10.22 -8.49
N LEU A 154 -25.73 10.85 -9.67
CA LEU A 154 -24.68 10.65 -10.67
C LEU A 154 -23.34 11.19 -10.14
N LYS A 155 -22.31 10.35 -10.12
CA LYS A 155 -20.94 10.71 -9.73
C LYS A 155 -20.24 11.48 -10.86
N LEU A 156 -20.72 12.69 -11.15
CA LEU A 156 -20.27 13.49 -12.28
C LEU A 156 -18.75 13.78 -12.25
N GLY A 157 -18.14 13.92 -11.06
CA GLY A 157 -16.69 14.08 -10.93
C GLY A 157 -15.87 12.90 -11.49
N GLU A 158 -16.31 11.67 -11.25
CA GLU A 158 -15.69 10.47 -11.81
C GLU A 158 -15.94 10.34 -13.31
N VAL A 159 -17.11 10.78 -13.80
CA VAL A 159 -17.42 10.83 -15.24
C VAL A 159 -16.45 11.75 -15.97
N VAL A 160 -16.26 12.98 -15.48
CA VAL A 160 -15.34 13.96 -16.09
C VAL A 160 -13.90 13.47 -16.06
N ARG A 161 -13.46 12.85 -14.95
CA ARG A 161 -12.13 12.22 -14.87
C ARG A 161 -11.96 11.11 -15.90
N SER A 162 -12.97 10.25 -16.08
CA SER A 162 -12.92 9.18 -17.06
C SER A 162 -12.84 9.71 -18.49
N ILE A 163 -13.53 10.80 -18.81
CA ILE A 163 -13.47 11.45 -20.13
C ILE A 163 -12.05 12.01 -20.38
N ARG A 164 -11.44 12.66 -19.38
CA ARG A 164 -10.10 13.28 -19.50
C ARG A 164 -8.95 12.27 -19.56
N ASN A 165 -9.08 11.14 -18.87
CA ASN A 165 -8.02 10.12 -18.79
C ASN A 165 -8.08 9.09 -19.93
N SER A 166 -8.97 9.26 -20.91
CA SER A 166 -9.04 8.37 -22.07
C SER A 166 -7.93 8.75 -23.07
N PRO A 167 -7.04 7.85 -23.49
CA PRO A 167 -5.92 8.18 -24.38
C PRO A 167 -6.42 8.68 -25.73
N VAL A 168 -5.93 9.85 -26.20
CA VAL A 168 -6.42 10.46 -27.45
C VAL A 168 -6.20 9.57 -28.70
N ALA A 169 -5.20 8.69 -28.67
CA ALA A 169 -4.89 7.75 -29.76
C ALA A 169 -5.71 6.45 -29.73
N ASP A 170 -6.34 6.12 -28.59
CA ASP A 170 -7.01 4.82 -28.34
C ASP A 170 -8.38 4.99 -27.65
N SER A 171 -8.94 6.21 -27.61
CA SER A 171 -10.20 6.48 -26.91
C SER A 171 -11.39 6.01 -27.74
N ASP A 172 -12.15 5.05 -27.21
CA ASP A 172 -13.50 4.65 -27.60
C ASP A 172 -14.56 5.78 -27.49
N ILE A 173 -14.18 7.05 -27.63
CA ILE A 173 -15.11 8.19 -27.72
C ILE A 173 -15.35 8.45 -29.21
N PRO A 174 -16.51 8.04 -29.78
CA PRO A 174 -16.86 8.36 -31.16
C PRO A 174 -16.67 9.86 -31.44
N SER A 175 -16.19 10.22 -32.64
CA SER A 175 -15.87 11.60 -33.02
C SER A 175 -16.99 12.61 -32.68
N ARG A 176 -18.26 12.19 -32.83
CA ARG A 176 -19.44 12.96 -32.47
C ARG A 176 -19.52 13.36 -30.98
N GLN A 177 -19.12 12.48 -30.07
CA GLN A 177 -19.16 12.73 -28.63
C GLN A 177 -18.13 13.78 -28.21
N ARG A 178 -16.98 13.83 -28.91
CA ARG A 178 -15.96 14.85 -28.69
C ARG A 178 -16.45 16.23 -29.16
N GLU A 179 -17.04 16.30 -30.35
CA GLU A 179 -17.66 17.53 -30.89
C GLU A 179 -18.73 18.08 -29.93
N GLU A 180 -19.61 17.23 -29.40
CA GLU A 180 -20.65 17.63 -28.43
C GLU A 180 -20.07 18.17 -27.11
N LEU A 181 -18.91 17.66 -26.67
CA LEU A 181 -18.19 18.17 -25.49
C LEU A 181 -17.54 19.52 -25.79
N ASP A 182 -16.92 19.66 -26.96
CA ASP A 182 -16.30 20.91 -27.40
C ASP A 182 -17.34 22.03 -27.53
N GLU A 183 -18.53 21.75 -28.08
CA GLU A 183 -19.63 22.71 -28.20
C GLU A 183 -20.12 23.27 -26.86
N ILE A 184 -20.14 22.44 -25.80
CA ILE A 184 -20.52 22.90 -24.47
C ILE A 184 -19.37 23.60 -23.73
N GLY A 185 -18.20 23.75 -24.37
CA GLY A 185 -16.99 24.34 -23.80
C GLY A 185 -16.36 23.46 -22.74
N PHE A 186 -16.34 22.14 -22.95
CA PHE A 186 -15.75 21.20 -22.03
C PHE A 186 -14.25 21.46 -21.85
N VAL A 187 -13.85 21.61 -20.60
CA VAL A 187 -12.46 21.91 -20.25
C VAL A 187 -11.67 20.59 -20.24
N TRP A 188 -10.98 20.33 -21.35
CA TRP A 188 -10.09 19.18 -21.51
C TRP A 188 -8.88 19.26 -20.59
N ASP A 189 -8.35 20.48 -20.43
CA ASP A 189 -7.28 20.77 -19.49
C ASP A 189 -7.71 21.83 -18.45
N PRO A 190 -8.08 21.42 -17.22
CA PRO A 190 -8.49 22.34 -16.16
C PRO A 190 -7.47 23.42 -15.80
N LEU A 191 -6.18 23.11 -16.01
CA LEU A 191 -5.11 24.04 -15.69
C LEU A 191 -5.03 25.19 -16.68
N SER A 192 -5.35 24.97 -17.96
CA SER A 192 -5.29 26.04 -18.97
C SER A 192 -6.45 27.03 -18.85
N ASP A 193 -7.65 26.57 -18.49
CA ASP A 193 -8.87 27.41 -18.42
C ASP A 193 -8.94 28.28 -17.14
N GLN A 194 -8.34 27.82 -16.04
CA GLN A 194 -8.30 28.57 -14.77
C GLN A 194 -6.94 29.23 -14.51
N TRP A 195 -6.07 29.29 -15.53
CA TRP A 195 -4.68 29.71 -15.39
C TRP A 195 -4.54 31.03 -14.64
N ASP A 196 -5.23 32.07 -15.09
CA ASP A 196 -5.15 33.40 -14.48
C ASP A 196 -5.63 33.42 -13.03
N THR A 197 -6.64 32.62 -12.71
CA THR A 197 -7.21 32.52 -11.36
C THR A 197 -6.29 31.74 -10.42
N VAL A 198 -5.69 30.65 -10.92
CA VAL A 198 -4.69 29.86 -10.19
C VAL A 198 -3.44 30.71 -9.93
N MET A 199 -2.96 31.44 -10.93
CA MET A 199 -1.79 32.32 -10.79
C MET A 199 -2.04 33.47 -9.82
N LEU A 200 -3.23 34.07 -9.84
CA LEU A 200 -3.63 35.09 -8.87
C LEU A 200 -3.61 34.52 -7.44
N ALA A 201 -4.17 33.33 -7.24
CA ALA A 201 -4.19 32.68 -5.93
C ALA A 201 -2.79 32.28 -5.44
N ILE A 202 -1.89 31.83 -6.32
CA ILE A 202 -0.49 31.53 -5.97
C ILE A 202 0.24 32.79 -5.48
N LYS A 203 0.09 33.92 -6.18
CA LYS A 203 0.72 35.20 -5.80
C LYS A 203 0.25 35.68 -4.43
N ILE A 204 -1.06 35.57 -4.16
CA ILE A 204 -1.64 35.98 -2.88
C ILE A 204 -1.21 35.03 -1.76
N TYR A 205 -1.14 33.71 -2.03
CA TYR A 205 -0.60 32.76 -1.08
C TYR A 205 0.85 33.11 -0.68
N GLN A 206 1.69 33.43 -1.66
CA GLN A 206 3.06 33.86 -1.41
C GLN A 206 3.12 35.12 -0.55
N GLN A 207 2.27 36.12 -0.84
CA GLN A 207 2.21 37.37 -0.07
C GLN A 207 1.78 37.14 1.38
N ASN A 208 0.81 36.25 1.61
CA ASN A 208 0.25 36.01 2.94
C ASN A 208 1.12 35.07 3.80
N TYR A 209 1.80 34.10 3.19
CA TYR A 209 2.53 33.05 3.91
C TYR A 209 4.06 33.09 3.72
N GLY A 210 4.57 33.99 2.87
CA GLY A 210 6.01 34.15 2.62
C GLY A 210 6.67 32.98 1.89
N HIS A 211 5.91 31.97 1.44
CA HIS A 211 6.44 30.78 0.77
C HIS A 211 5.42 30.16 -0.19
N LEU A 212 5.89 29.31 -1.12
CA LEU A 212 5.04 28.57 -2.07
C LEU A 212 4.82 27.08 -1.72
N ARG A 213 5.09 26.69 -0.46
CA ARG A 213 4.76 25.35 0.07
C ARG A 213 3.25 25.26 0.35
N ILE A 214 2.46 25.16 -0.70
CA ILE A 214 0.99 25.06 -0.61
C ILE A 214 0.62 23.59 -0.33
N PRO A 215 -0.02 23.28 0.81
CA PRO A 215 -0.44 21.91 1.12
C PRO A 215 -1.40 21.35 0.06
N THR A 216 -1.31 20.06 -0.25
CA THR A 216 -2.16 19.37 -1.26
C THR A 216 -3.65 19.62 -1.09
N LYS A 217 -4.11 19.70 0.16
CA LYS A 217 -5.52 19.88 0.54
C LYS A 217 -5.91 21.35 0.71
N PHE A 218 -5.01 22.30 0.46
CA PHE A 218 -5.28 23.72 0.65
C PHE A 218 -6.35 24.20 -0.35
N ILE A 219 -7.38 24.80 0.21
CA ILE A 219 -8.51 25.42 -0.50
C ILE A 219 -8.51 26.88 -0.12
N VAL A 220 -8.57 27.77 -1.11
CA VAL A 220 -8.60 29.22 -0.88
C VAL A 220 -9.81 29.57 -0.01
N PRO A 221 -9.60 30.15 1.19
CA PRO A 221 -10.69 30.48 2.09
C PRO A 221 -11.47 31.70 1.57
N LYS A 222 -12.74 31.78 1.97
CA LYS A 222 -13.55 32.99 1.75
C LYS A 222 -13.14 34.07 2.75
N GLY A 223 -12.66 35.21 2.28
CA GLY A 223 -12.26 36.33 3.13
C GLY A 223 -11.82 37.55 2.32
N GLU A 224 -11.67 38.70 2.98
CA GLU A 224 -11.22 39.96 2.33
C GLU A 224 -9.78 39.87 1.80
N GLU A 225 -8.98 38.96 2.35
CA GLU A 225 -7.60 38.68 1.91
C GLU A 225 -7.50 37.96 0.56
N TRP A 226 -8.61 37.49 0.01
CA TRP A 226 -8.66 36.73 -1.24
C TRP A 226 -9.71 37.33 -2.19
N PRO A 227 -9.38 37.61 -3.46
CA PRO A 227 -10.33 38.02 -4.47
C PRO A 227 -11.43 36.97 -4.64
N LYS A 228 -12.66 37.44 -4.91
CA LYS A 228 -13.85 36.58 -4.98
C LYS A 228 -13.72 35.47 -6.02
N GLU A 229 -12.95 35.74 -7.07
CA GLU A 229 -12.69 34.83 -8.19
C GLU A 229 -11.83 33.64 -7.76
N THR A 230 -11.04 33.78 -6.69
CA THR A 230 -10.14 32.72 -6.19
C THR A 230 -10.77 31.86 -5.09
N TRP A 231 -11.93 32.25 -4.54
CA TRP A 231 -12.55 31.55 -3.41
C TRP A 231 -12.89 30.10 -3.75
N PHE A 232 -12.64 29.20 -2.79
CA PHE A 232 -12.88 27.76 -2.90
C PHE A 232 -12.03 27.05 -3.98
N LEU A 233 -11.08 27.75 -4.59
CA LEU A 233 -10.12 27.13 -5.49
C LEU A 233 -9.27 26.11 -4.71
N HIS A 234 -9.21 24.88 -5.21
CA HIS A 234 -8.33 23.83 -4.68
C HIS A 234 -6.87 24.06 -5.09
N LEU A 235 -6.31 25.17 -4.62
CA LEU A 235 -4.98 25.67 -5.01
C LEU A 235 -3.87 24.65 -4.74
N GLY A 236 -3.95 23.88 -3.65
CA GLY A 236 -2.99 22.80 -3.37
C GLY A 236 -2.94 21.71 -4.43
N SER A 237 -4.11 21.29 -4.90
CA SER A 237 -4.21 20.30 -5.98
C SER A 237 -3.76 20.87 -7.32
N ALA A 238 -4.06 22.14 -7.59
CA ALA A 238 -3.65 22.81 -8.84
C ALA A 238 -2.12 22.91 -8.92
N VAL A 239 -1.47 23.33 -7.84
CA VAL A 239 0.00 23.46 -7.75
C VAL A 239 0.71 22.12 -7.90
N ILE A 240 0.15 21.04 -7.38
CA ILE A 240 0.72 19.70 -7.56
C ILE A 240 0.63 19.25 -9.01
N GLN A 241 -0.51 19.48 -9.67
CA GLN A 241 -0.64 19.16 -11.09
C GLN A 241 0.31 20.00 -11.95
N LEU A 242 0.55 21.27 -11.60
CA LEU A 242 1.57 22.12 -12.23
C LEU A 242 2.98 21.53 -12.06
N ARG A 243 3.33 21.08 -10.85
CA ARG A 243 4.64 20.46 -10.57
C ARG A 243 4.85 19.16 -11.34
N HIS A 244 3.81 18.34 -11.49
CA HIS A 244 3.89 17.08 -12.24
C HIS A 244 4.03 17.27 -13.75
N ARG A 245 3.58 18.41 -14.30
CA ARG A 245 3.66 18.71 -15.74
C ARG A 245 4.86 19.59 -16.11
N PHE A 246 5.73 19.90 -15.15
CA PHE A 246 6.88 20.77 -15.33
C PHE A 246 7.82 20.33 -16.48
N GLU A 247 7.96 19.02 -16.71
CA GLU A 247 8.79 18.46 -17.80
C GLU A 247 8.10 18.56 -19.18
N ASP A 248 6.78 18.34 -19.24
CA ASP A 248 5.97 18.36 -20.48
C ASP A 248 5.67 19.78 -20.99
N MET A 249 5.67 20.79 -20.11
CA MET A 249 5.29 22.18 -20.41
C MET A 249 6.39 23.00 -21.10
N SER A 250 7.58 22.43 -21.32
CA SER A 250 8.75 23.09 -21.91
C SER A 250 8.61 23.47 -23.41
N SER A 251 7.46 23.21 -24.04
CA SER A 251 7.28 23.31 -25.50
C SER A 251 6.14 24.22 -25.97
N SER A 252 5.40 24.90 -25.08
CA SER A 252 4.30 25.81 -25.49
C SER A 252 4.64 27.29 -25.25
N ALA A 253 4.38 28.13 -26.24
CA ALA A 253 4.80 29.54 -26.28
C ALA A 253 4.04 30.46 -25.30
N ASP A 254 2.97 30.01 -24.66
CA ASP A 254 2.05 30.89 -23.91
C ASP A 254 2.33 31.03 -22.40
N GLN A 255 3.48 30.57 -21.87
CA GLN A 255 3.73 30.64 -20.41
C GLN A 255 5.17 31.04 -20.02
N SER A 256 5.71 32.05 -20.72
CA SER A 256 6.98 32.71 -20.37
C SER A 256 6.95 33.41 -18.99
N ASP A 257 5.78 33.88 -18.54
CA ASP A 257 5.66 34.61 -17.27
C ASP A 257 5.77 33.68 -16.04
N MET A 258 5.40 32.41 -16.17
CA MET A 258 5.54 31.45 -15.08
C MET A 258 6.97 30.91 -15.00
N LEU A 259 7.64 30.71 -16.15
CA LEU A 259 9.09 30.48 -16.17
C LEU A 259 9.81 31.66 -15.52
N ALA A 260 9.48 32.90 -15.88
CA ALA A 260 10.08 34.07 -15.28
C ALA A 260 9.79 34.19 -13.78
N MET A 261 8.58 33.91 -13.30
CA MET A 261 8.20 34.02 -11.88
C MET A 261 8.70 32.85 -11.02
N LEU A 262 8.67 31.61 -11.51
CA LEU A 262 9.28 30.44 -10.84
C LEU A 262 10.80 30.54 -10.87
N VAL A 263 11.39 31.09 -11.94
CA VAL A 263 12.82 31.40 -12.02
C VAL A 263 13.15 32.58 -11.12
N THR A 264 12.35 33.64 -10.98
CA THR A 264 12.64 34.72 -10.00
C THR A 264 12.44 34.28 -8.55
N LEU A 265 11.52 33.34 -8.28
CA LEU A 265 11.35 32.75 -6.95
C LEU A 265 12.39 31.69 -6.62
N LEU A 266 12.83 30.94 -7.62
CA LEU A 266 14.03 30.12 -7.53
C LEU A 266 15.26 31.01 -7.48
N GLU A 267 15.33 32.17 -8.12
CA GLU A 267 16.47 33.09 -8.08
C GLU A 267 16.45 33.94 -6.82
N GLU A 268 15.34 34.25 -6.16
CA GLU A 268 15.38 34.87 -4.84
C GLU A 268 15.77 33.86 -3.78
N TRP A 269 15.42 32.58 -3.92
CA TRP A 269 15.91 31.50 -3.04
C TRP A 269 17.29 30.99 -3.41
N VAL A 270 17.66 30.97 -4.70
CA VAL A 270 18.99 30.63 -5.22
C VAL A 270 19.90 31.82 -5.07
N ASN A 271 19.45 33.07 -5.07
CA ASN A 271 20.26 34.23 -4.70
C ASN A 271 20.26 34.43 -3.19
N PHE A 272 19.26 34.02 -2.42
CA PHE A 272 19.37 33.94 -0.96
C PHE A 272 20.32 32.81 -0.55
N ILE A 273 20.23 31.63 -1.18
CA ILE A 273 21.20 30.54 -1.04
C ILE A 273 22.53 30.91 -1.68
N SER A 274 22.59 31.67 -2.77
CA SER A 274 23.85 32.05 -3.43
C SER A 274 24.49 33.23 -2.74
N GLU A 275 23.78 34.17 -2.13
CA GLU A 275 24.34 35.20 -1.24
C GLU A 275 24.77 34.57 0.09
N LEU A 276 24.02 33.60 0.66
CA LEU A 276 24.54 32.80 1.77
C LEU A 276 25.74 31.92 1.35
N ALA A 277 25.74 31.34 0.16
CA ALA A 277 26.79 30.47 -0.36
C ALA A 277 27.99 31.24 -0.94
N LEU A 278 27.83 32.54 -1.25
CA LEU A 278 28.92 33.43 -1.67
C LEU A 278 29.60 34.09 -0.47
N THR A 279 28.95 34.13 0.70
CA THR A 279 29.54 34.73 1.91
C THR A 279 29.94 33.72 2.99
N VAL A 280 29.55 32.45 2.87
CA VAL A 280 29.98 31.39 3.79
C VAL A 280 30.59 30.24 2.99
N SER A 281 31.86 29.97 3.25
CA SER A 281 32.64 28.85 2.71
C SER A 281 31.93 27.52 2.99
N MET A 282 31.04 27.09 2.09
CA MET A 282 30.85 25.66 1.86
C MET A 282 32.21 25.12 1.44
N ALA A 283 32.80 24.22 2.22
CA ALA A 283 33.78 23.30 1.67
C ALA A 283 33.04 22.54 0.57
N LYS A 284 33.21 22.99 -0.67
CA LYS A 284 32.44 22.51 -1.83
C LYS A 284 32.62 21.01 -1.91
N LEU A 285 31.52 20.26 -1.80
CA LEU A 285 31.43 18.91 -2.34
C LEU A 285 31.57 19.01 -3.86
N THR A 286 32.80 19.10 -4.35
CA THR A 286 33.12 19.01 -5.77
C THR A 286 32.93 17.55 -6.23
N PRO A 287 32.67 17.30 -7.52
CA PRO A 287 32.66 15.94 -8.06
C PRO A 287 33.89 15.12 -7.65
N ASP A 288 35.07 15.75 -7.63
CA ASP A 288 36.32 15.12 -7.21
C ASP A 288 36.32 14.74 -5.72
N SER A 289 35.85 15.63 -4.83
CA SER A 289 35.77 15.34 -3.39
C SER A 289 34.74 14.27 -3.06
N VAL A 290 33.65 14.18 -3.84
CA VAL A 290 32.67 13.10 -3.71
C VAL A 290 33.30 11.79 -4.18
N HIS A 291 34.00 11.78 -5.31
CA HIS A 291 34.69 10.59 -5.79
C HIS A 291 35.72 10.07 -4.76
N GLU A 292 36.54 10.95 -4.20
CA GLU A 292 37.53 10.61 -3.17
C GLU A 292 36.86 10.03 -1.90
N LEU A 293 35.73 10.61 -1.47
CA LEU A 293 34.96 10.07 -0.34
C LEU A 293 34.44 8.66 -0.65
N PHE A 294 33.87 8.44 -1.84
CA PHE A 294 33.34 7.13 -2.23
C PHE A 294 34.44 6.06 -2.36
N GLU A 295 35.64 6.42 -2.84
CA GLU A 295 36.79 5.50 -2.85
C GLU A 295 37.17 5.08 -1.42
N LYS A 296 37.26 6.04 -0.49
CA LYS A 296 37.57 5.77 0.92
C LYS A 296 36.48 4.94 1.60
N LEU A 297 35.21 5.21 1.31
CA LEU A 297 34.08 4.41 1.81
C LEU A 297 34.07 3.00 1.22
N THR A 298 34.43 2.84 -0.07
CA THR A 298 34.56 1.51 -0.68
C THR A 298 35.65 0.69 0.00
N ALA A 299 36.81 1.30 0.27
CA ALA A 299 37.87 0.66 1.03
C ALA A 299 37.43 0.29 2.46
N LEU A 300 36.68 1.18 3.13
CA LEU A 300 36.11 0.91 4.45
C LEU A 300 35.12 -0.26 4.43
N ARG A 301 34.22 -0.31 3.44
CA ARG A 301 33.30 -1.44 3.26
C ARG A 301 34.07 -2.75 3.06
N HIS A 302 35.06 -2.77 2.17
CA HIS A 302 35.89 -3.95 1.95
C HIS A 302 36.62 -4.38 3.23
N HIS A 303 37.07 -3.43 4.05
CA HIS A 303 37.65 -3.73 5.35
C HIS A 303 36.64 -4.41 6.29
N PHE A 304 35.41 -3.91 6.39
CA PHE A 304 34.36 -4.56 7.18
C PHE A 304 34.00 -5.94 6.65
N HIS A 305 33.85 -6.08 5.32
CA HIS A 305 33.54 -7.35 4.66
C HIS A 305 34.61 -8.42 4.97
N GLN A 306 35.88 -8.05 4.83
CA GLN A 306 37.01 -8.93 5.08
C GLN A 306 37.13 -9.31 6.57
N ASN A 307 36.77 -8.41 7.49
CA ASN A 307 36.94 -8.57 8.93
C ASN A 307 35.60 -8.77 9.66
N ALA A 308 34.68 -9.53 9.05
CA ALA A 308 33.35 -9.79 9.57
C ALA A 308 33.35 -10.32 11.03
N GLU A 309 32.49 -9.75 11.87
CA GLU A 309 32.27 -10.16 13.27
C GLU A 309 30.80 -10.50 13.49
N VAL A 310 30.53 -11.68 14.06
CA VAL A 310 29.16 -12.15 14.28
C VAL A 310 28.49 -11.44 15.45
N THR A 311 27.17 -11.62 15.56
CA THR A 311 26.29 -11.17 16.64
C THR A 311 26.99 -11.16 18.02
N TRP A 312 27.01 -9.99 18.67
CA TRP A 312 27.60 -9.68 19.98
C TRP A 312 29.13 -9.74 20.08
N LYS A 313 29.84 -9.78 18.95
CA LYS A 313 31.30 -9.80 18.88
C LYS A 313 31.89 -8.69 18.03
N GLU A 314 31.10 -7.70 17.66
CA GLU A 314 31.41 -6.61 16.71
C GLU A 314 32.36 -5.54 17.28
N PHE A 315 33.33 -5.94 18.11
CA PHE A 315 34.22 -5.03 18.83
C PHE A 315 35.20 -4.30 17.90
N LYS A 316 35.74 -4.98 16.88
CA LYS A 316 36.64 -4.33 15.92
C LYS A 316 35.83 -3.43 14.98
N ALA A 317 34.67 -3.89 14.51
CA ALA A 317 33.79 -3.06 13.70
C ALA A 317 33.40 -1.77 14.44
N GLN A 318 32.99 -1.88 15.71
CA GLN A 318 32.72 -0.75 16.59
C GLN A 318 33.91 0.21 16.68
N GLN A 319 35.09 -0.30 16.99
CA GLN A 319 36.29 0.51 17.14
C GLN A 319 36.66 1.21 15.84
N THR A 320 36.62 0.50 14.71
CA THR A 320 36.88 1.06 13.39
C THR A 320 35.90 2.18 13.04
N ILE A 321 34.60 2.01 13.29
CA ILE A 321 33.60 3.08 13.06
C ILE A 321 33.93 4.32 13.90
N ARG A 322 34.22 4.12 15.20
CA ARG A 322 34.56 5.20 16.12
C ARG A 322 35.77 5.98 15.63
N ASP A 323 36.86 5.28 15.33
CA ASP A 323 38.12 5.89 14.91
C ASP A 323 37.94 6.61 13.56
N TYR A 324 37.24 5.99 12.61
CA TYR A 324 36.99 6.58 11.30
C TYR A 324 36.17 7.88 11.38
N LEU A 325 35.14 7.93 12.23
CA LEU A 325 34.32 9.13 12.42
C LEU A 325 35.09 10.27 13.12
N ILE A 326 36.03 9.94 14.01
CA ILE A 326 36.92 10.93 14.65
C ILE A 326 37.93 11.46 13.63
N GLU A 327 38.66 10.57 12.95
CA GLU A 327 39.77 10.92 12.08
C GLU A 327 39.33 11.56 10.77
N HIS A 328 38.31 11.00 10.11
CA HIS A 328 37.84 11.47 8.80
C HIS A 328 36.58 12.32 8.89
N GLY A 329 35.70 12.04 9.85
CA GLY A 329 34.48 12.82 10.06
C GLY A 329 34.70 14.10 10.87
N GLN A 330 35.80 14.20 11.62
CA GLN A 330 36.03 15.30 12.57
C GLN A 330 34.88 15.44 13.57
N ILE A 331 34.27 14.31 13.94
CA ILE A 331 33.26 14.25 15.00
C ILE A 331 33.98 14.21 16.35
N ASP A 332 33.58 15.08 17.26
CA ASP A 332 34.13 15.12 18.61
C ASP A 332 33.92 13.75 19.31
N PRO A 333 34.97 13.11 19.86
CA PRO A 333 34.84 11.86 20.61
C PRO A 333 33.82 11.90 21.75
N GLU A 334 33.53 13.07 22.32
CA GLU A 334 32.51 13.25 23.36
C GLU A 334 31.08 13.00 22.84
N ASN A 335 30.85 13.13 21.53
CA ASN A 335 29.55 12.89 20.89
C ASN A 335 29.36 11.44 20.43
N ILE A 336 30.33 10.56 20.69
CA ILE A 336 30.31 9.14 20.31
C ILE A 336 30.24 8.28 21.57
N HIS A 337 29.11 7.62 21.78
CA HIS A 337 28.85 6.82 22.97
C HIS A 337 28.67 5.34 22.62
N THR A 338 29.34 4.47 23.36
CA THR A 338 29.07 3.03 23.33
C THR A 338 27.68 2.73 23.88
N CYS A 339 26.96 1.85 23.20
CA CYS A 339 25.62 1.39 23.58
C CYS A 339 25.52 -0.12 23.34
N ALA A 340 24.73 -0.84 24.15
CA ALA A 340 24.54 -2.30 24.01
C ALA A 340 25.84 -3.11 23.83
N THR A 341 26.87 -2.84 24.63
CA THR A 341 28.21 -3.46 24.52
C THR A 341 28.98 -3.08 23.25
N THR A 342 28.54 -3.53 22.06
CA THR A 342 29.24 -3.37 20.77
C THR A 342 28.58 -2.34 19.84
N GLY A 343 27.43 -1.76 20.19
CA GLY A 343 26.78 -0.70 19.44
C GLY A 343 27.38 0.70 19.68
N LEU A 344 27.04 1.65 18.81
CA LEU A 344 27.43 3.07 18.94
C LEU A 344 26.25 4.00 18.68
N ILE A 345 26.22 5.08 19.45
CA ILE A 345 25.37 6.25 19.22
C ILE A 345 26.29 7.42 18.92
N VAL A 346 26.05 8.11 17.80
CA VAL A 346 26.80 9.30 17.40
C VAL A 346 25.84 10.46 17.24
N ASN A 347 26.10 11.57 17.92
CA ASN A 347 25.27 12.78 17.82
C ASN A 347 25.97 13.85 16.97
N ILE A 348 25.27 14.36 15.95
CA ILE A 348 25.70 15.49 15.14
C ILE A 348 24.78 16.65 15.44
N PHE A 349 25.27 17.61 16.22
CA PHE A 349 24.49 18.78 16.60
C PHE A 349 24.57 19.88 15.54
N GLY A 350 23.39 20.41 15.21
CA GLY A 350 23.26 21.66 14.46
C GLY A 350 23.77 22.87 15.25
N PRO A 351 23.63 24.09 14.70
CA PRO A 351 24.07 25.30 15.36
C PRO A 351 23.41 25.47 16.74
N GLN A 352 24.22 25.74 17.76
CA GLN A 352 23.77 26.13 19.09
C GLN A 352 23.91 27.65 19.18
N LEU A 353 22.82 28.38 18.90
CA LEU A 353 22.83 29.84 18.83
C LEU A 353 21.96 30.39 19.96
N ASP A 354 22.59 30.95 21.00
CA ASP A 354 21.93 31.36 22.25
C ASP A 354 20.78 32.38 22.06
N ASP A 355 20.79 33.13 20.95
CA ASP A 355 19.80 34.17 20.63
C ASP A 355 18.64 33.69 19.74
N ILE A 356 18.67 32.46 19.22
CA ILE A 356 17.60 31.92 18.36
C ILE A 356 16.77 30.93 19.18
N PRO A 357 15.46 31.16 19.36
CA PRO A 357 14.62 30.22 20.08
C PRO A 357 14.66 28.85 19.42
N ALA A 358 14.72 27.80 20.25
CA ALA A 358 14.71 26.43 19.77
C ALA A 358 13.56 26.21 18.79
N THR A 359 13.85 25.57 17.66
CA THR A 359 12.87 25.28 16.62
C THR A 359 11.68 24.50 17.23
N GLU A 360 10.45 24.97 17.01
CA GLU A 360 9.26 24.20 17.36
C GLU A 360 9.12 23.00 16.39
N GLY A 361 8.94 21.79 16.92
CA GLY A 361 8.78 20.57 16.13
C GLY A 361 9.89 19.54 16.39
N ILE A 362 10.35 18.89 15.31
CA ILE A 362 11.36 17.82 15.34
C ILE A 362 12.71 18.38 15.81
N LYS A 363 13.25 17.79 16.87
CA LYS A 363 14.54 18.14 17.48
C LYS A 363 15.63 17.14 17.14
N CYS A 364 15.29 15.86 16.99
CA CYS A 364 16.26 14.83 16.70
C CYS A 364 15.72 13.76 15.74
N VAL A 365 16.46 13.51 14.67
CA VAL A 365 16.19 12.41 13.72
C VAL A 365 17.32 11.40 13.79
N ALA A 366 16.98 10.13 14.00
CA ALA A 366 17.92 9.03 14.04
C ALA A 366 17.98 8.26 12.71
N PHE A 367 19.17 7.80 12.35
CA PHE A 367 19.41 6.91 11.21
C PHE A 367 20.16 5.67 11.69
N ARG A 368 19.64 4.49 11.36
CA ARG A 368 20.18 3.19 11.82
C ARG A 368 20.95 2.48 10.71
N GLY A 369 22.07 1.87 11.10
CA GLY A 369 22.80 0.86 10.34
C GLY A 369 23.16 -0.29 11.29
N ASP A 370 22.79 -1.51 10.93
CA ASP A 370 23.21 -2.73 11.62
C ASP A 370 24.69 -3.05 11.35
N MET A 371 25.27 -3.92 12.17
CA MET A 371 26.72 -4.15 12.18
C MET A 371 27.14 -5.61 12.08
N ASP A 372 26.28 -6.57 12.45
CA ASP A 372 26.71 -7.94 12.63
C ASP A 372 26.77 -8.74 11.34
N ALA A 373 27.70 -9.70 11.32
CA ALA A 373 27.83 -10.69 10.26
C ALA A 373 27.11 -12.00 10.61
N LEU A 374 26.91 -12.84 9.59
CA LEU A 374 26.29 -14.16 9.75
C LEU A 374 27.30 -15.22 10.21
N PRO A 375 26.89 -16.23 11.01
CA PRO A 375 27.76 -17.30 11.49
C PRO A 375 28.03 -18.36 10.42
N MET A 376 28.68 -17.96 9.33
CA MET A 376 29.00 -18.79 8.17
C MET A 376 30.34 -18.42 7.55
N THR A 377 30.94 -19.37 6.82
CA THR A 377 32.16 -19.13 6.05
C THR A 377 31.81 -18.66 4.64
N GLU A 378 32.45 -17.59 4.20
CA GLU A 378 32.30 -17.11 2.83
C GLU A 378 33.00 -18.03 1.83
N HIS A 379 32.38 -18.22 0.66
CA HIS A 379 32.90 -19.05 -0.42
C HIS A 379 32.93 -18.30 -1.77
N ASN A 380 33.34 -17.03 -1.74
CA ASN A 380 33.48 -16.17 -2.91
C ASN A 380 34.96 -15.90 -3.24
N PRO A 381 35.73 -16.89 -3.72
CA PRO A 381 37.18 -16.75 -3.92
C PRO A 381 37.55 -15.73 -5.01
N HIS A 382 36.58 -15.23 -5.77
CA HIS A 382 36.75 -14.20 -6.79
C HIS A 382 36.77 -12.78 -6.21
N LEU A 383 36.34 -12.59 -4.96
CA LEU A 383 36.40 -11.30 -4.27
C LEU A 383 37.75 -11.16 -3.54
N GLU A 384 38.52 -10.13 -3.89
CA GLU A 384 39.80 -9.83 -3.22
C GLU A 384 39.63 -9.49 -1.73
N TYR A 385 38.43 -9.06 -1.35
CA TYR A 385 38.04 -8.66 0.00
C TYR A 385 37.14 -9.68 0.71
N GLN A 386 37.08 -10.93 0.23
CA GLN A 386 36.35 -11.99 0.93
C GLN A 386 36.77 -12.08 2.42
N SER A 387 35.85 -12.47 3.28
CA SER A 387 36.08 -12.65 4.71
C SER A 387 37.25 -13.58 4.98
N VAL A 388 38.18 -13.13 5.83
CA VAL A 388 39.28 -13.95 6.35
C VAL A 388 38.91 -14.68 7.64
N ASN A 389 37.76 -14.36 8.23
CA ASN A 389 37.28 -14.93 9.48
C ASN A 389 36.42 -16.17 9.20
N VAL A 390 36.96 -17.36 9.49
CA VAL A 390 36.21 -18.62 9.34
C VAL A 390 34.97 -18.60 10.25
N GLY A 391 33.80 -18.87 9.67
CA GLY A 391 32.53 -18.84 10.39
C GLY A 391 31.95 -17.46 10.65
N ALA A 392 32.47 -16.40 10.02
CA ALA A 392 31.86 -15.06 10.00
C ALA A 392 31.90 -14.44 8.59
N ALA A 393 30.77 -14.02 8.04
CA ALA A 393 30.72 -13.37 6.73
C ALA A 393 29.54 -12.39 6.61
N HIS A 394 29.78 -11.23 5.97
CA HIS A 394 28.72 -10.28 5.64
C HIS A 394 27.97 -10.71 4.38
N MET A 395 27.00 -11.61 4.54
CA MET A 395 26.14 -12.09 3.45
C MET A 395 24.74 -11.45 3.43
N CYS A 396 24.45 -10.55 4.37
CA CYS A 396 23.23 -9.74 4.44
C CYS A 396 23.44 -8.28 4.00
N GLY A 397 24.70 -7.82 3.90
CA GLY A 397 25.06 -6.46 3.44
C GLY A 397 25.27 -5.43 4.55
N HIS A 398 25.33 -5.83 5.82
CA HIS A 398 25.50 -4.92 6.97
C HIS A 398 26.84 -4.14 6.93
N ASP A 399 27.87 -4.67 6.25
CA ASP A 399 29.08 -3.93 5.90
C ASP A 399 28.79 -2.66 5.08
N GLY A 400 27.84 -2.76 4.15
CA GLY A 400 27.32 -1.65 3.37
C GLY A 400 26.50 -0.66 4.22
N HIS A 401 25.68 -1.14 5.15
CA HIS A 401 24.86 -0.31 6.03
C HIS A 401 25.74 0.51 7.00
N MET A 402 26.74 -0.12 7.63
CA MET A 402 27.73 0.58 8.45
C MET A 402 28.45 1.66 7.64
N THR A 403 28.95 1.30 6.45
CA THR A 403 29.71 2.21 5.60
C THR A 403 28.88 3.40 5.12
N SER A 404 27.65 3.16 4.67
CA SER A 404 26.77 4.24 4.19
C SER A 404 26.40 5.19 5.31
N LEU A 405 26.16 4.70 6.53
CA LEU A 405 25.85 5.52 7.69
C LEU A 405 27.09 6.32 8.16
N VAL A 406 28.29 5.75 8.10
CA VAL A 406 29.54 6.49 8.32
C VAL A 406 29.67 7.63 7.30
N GLY A 407 29.50 7.33 6.01
CA GLY A 407 29.56 8.33 4.95
C GLY A 407 28.53 9.46 5.13
N PHE A 408 27.29 9.11 5.45
CA PHE A 408 26.24 10.06 5.79
C PHE A 408 26.64 10.92 6.99
N GLY A 409 27.17 10.32 8.05
CA GLY A 409 27.67 11.04 9.23
C GLY A 409 28.74 12.08 8.91
N ILE A 410 29.71 11.73 8.07
CA ILE A 410 30.79 12.64 7.64
C ILE A 410 30.20 13.84 6.87
N LEU A 411 29.32 13.58 5.90
CA LEU A 411 28.68 14.63 5.11
C LEU A 411 27.82 15.54 5.99
N MET A 412 27.07 14.96 6.92
CA MET A 412 26.23 15.69 7.87
C MET A 412 27.07 16.55 8.82
N GLN A 413 28.20 16.05 9.31
CA GLN A 413 29.10 16.81 10.18
C GLN A 413 29.70 18.01 9.44
N GLN A 414 30.11 17.84 8.19
CA GLN A 414 30.62 18.94 7.34
C GLN A 414 29.53 19.98 7.06
N ALA A 415 28.30 19.52 6.84
CA ALA A 415 27.14 20.36 6.56
C ALA A 415 26.35 20.77 7.82
N ARG A 416 26.85 20.50 9.04
CA ARG A 416 26.07 20.66 10.27
C ARG A 416 25.56 22.09 10.52
N HIS A 417 26.24 23.08 9.94
CA HIS A 417 25.85 24.49 9.99
C HIS A 417 24.55 24.79 9.21
N LEU A 418 24.13 23.90 8.31
CA LEU A 418 22.87 23.99 7.56
C LEU A 418 21.70 23.34 8.29
N LEU A 419 21.96 22.62 9.38
CA LEU A 419 20.89 22.05 10.19
C LEU A 419 20.13 23.16 10.92
N PRO A 420 18.82 22.97 11.18
CA PRO A 420 18.08 23.92 11.99
C PRO A 420 18.73 24.10 13.38
N PRO A 421 18.74 25.32 13.95
CA PRO A 421 19.33 25.55 15.26
C PRO A 421 18.73 24.64 16.34
N HIS A 422 19.58 24.22 17.27
CA HIS A 422 19.22 23.34 18.40
C HIS A 422 18.61 21.99 18.00
N THR A 423 18.97 21.47 16.82
CA THR A 423 18.60 20.12 16.39
C THR A 423 19.80 19.16 16.42
N CYS A 424 19.49 17.87 16.34
CA CYS A 424 20.46 16.79 16.32
C CYS A 424 20.13 15.79 15.21
N VAL A 425 21.17 15.27 14.57
CA VAL A 425 21.07 14.03 13.79
C VAL A 425 21.82 12.94 14.54
N ARG A 426 21.13 11.84 14.85
CA ARG A 426 21.71 10.72 15.58
C ARG A 426 21.99 9.56 14.63
N LEU A 427 23.21 9.02 14.68
CA LEU A 427 23.56 7.79 14.00
C LEU A 427 23.50 6.65 15.02
N VAL A 428 22.78 5.58 14.68
CA VAL A 428 22.61 4.40 15.52
C VAL A 428 23.26 3.22 14.81
N PHE A 429 24.47 2.89 15.23
CA PHE A 429 25.17 1.68 14.78
C PHE A 429 24.78 0.54 15.72
N GLN A 430 23.95 -0.37 15.22
CA GLN A 430 23.30 -1.40 16.01
C GLN A 430 24.02 -2.76 15.82
N PRO A 431 24.40 -3.45 16.90
CA PRO A 431 24.91 -4.82 16.81
C PRO A 431 23.77 -5.84 16.69
N ALA A 432 24.09 -7.10 16.44
CA ALA A 432 23.22 -8.23 16.76
C ALA A 432 21.79 -8.22 16.14
N GLU A 433 21.64 -7.76 14.90
CA GLU A 433 20.37 -7.85 14.15
C GLU A 433 20.03 -9.31 13.82
N GLU A 434 21.02 -10.18 13.55
CA GLU A 434 20.80 -11.54 13.02
C GLU A 434 20.38 -12.55 14.11
N GLY A 435 19.20 -12.32 14.70
CA GLY A 435 18.60 -13.13 15.77
C GLY A 435 19.07 -12.77 17.18
N GLY A 436 19.87 -11.73 17.34
CA GLY A 436 20.42 -11.29 18.62
C GLY A 436 19.56 -10.27 19.38
N PHE A 437 18.53 -9.70 18.73
CA PHE A 437 17.66 -8.66 19.31
C PHE A 437 18.42 -7.38 19.70
N GLY A 438 19.41 -6.99 18.91
CA GLY A 438 20.24 -5.82 19.16
C GLY A 438 19.45 -4.52 19.37
N ALA A 439 18.36 -4.32 18.62
CA ALA A 439 17.49 -3.15 18.78
C ALA A 439 16.94 -3.02 20.22
N VAL A 440 16.60 -4.15 20.86
CA VAL A 440 16.08 -4.16 22.24
C VAL A 440 17.13 -3.67 23.23
N GLU A 441 18.38 -4.14 23.11
CA GLU A 441 19.46 -3.70 23.99
C GLU A 441 19.91 -2.27 23.69
N MET A 442 19.88 -1.84 22.43
CA MET A 442 20.14 -0.44 22.05
C MET A 442 19.12 0.50 22.68
N MET A 443 17.83 0.13 22.67
CA MET A 443 16.79 0.92 23.34
C MET A 443 16.98 0.96 24.86
N LYS A 444 17.37 -0.16 25.50
CA LYS A 444 17.70 -0.17 26.93
C LYS A 444 18.91 0.72 27.25
N GLY A 445 19.84 0.84 26.31
CA GLY A 445 21.01 1.73 26.39
C GLY A 445 20.73 3.19 26.06
N GLY A 446 19.47 3.58 25.83
CA GLY A 446 19.07 4.98 25.64
C GLY A 446 19.25 5.52 24.21
N CYS A 447 19.38 4.66 23.19
CA CYS A 447 19.57 5.14 21.81
C CYS A 447 18.41 6.04 21.30
N LEU A 448 17.20 5.85 21.83
CA LEU A 448 16.02 6.63 21.49
C LEU A 448 15.80 7.86 22.38
N ASP A 449 16.66 8.11 23.37
CA ASP A 449 16.45 9.21 24.32
C ASP A 449 16.51 10.56 23.59
N GLY A 450 15.37 11.26 23.57
CA GLY A 450 15.22 12.54 22.87
C GLY A 450 15.15 12.44 21.35
N VAL A 451 14.95 11.25 20.77
CA VAL A 451 14.74 11.04 19.32
C VAL A 451 13.26 11.17 18.98
N ASP A 452 12.93 11.98 17.98
CA ASP A 452 11.55 12.17 17.52
C ASP A 452 11.17 11.20 16.39
N GLU A 453 12.11 10.92 15.48
CA GLU A 453 11.91 10.00 14.35
C GLU A 453 13.13 9.12 14.09
N ILE A 454 12.92 7.92 13.55
CA ILE A 454 14.00 7.01 13.16
C ILE A 454 13.81 6.43 11.76
N TYR A 455 14.91 6.35 11.01
CA TYR A 455 14.94 5.80 9.65
C TYR A 455 16.01 4.72 9.52
N GLY A 456 15.74 3.71 8.72
CA GLY A 456 16.68 2.64 8.41
C GLY A 456 16.42 2.11 7.01
N TYR A 457 17.40 1.41 6.45
CA TYR A 457 17.21 0.73 5.18
C TYR A 457 17.91 -0.62 5.15
N HIS A 458 17.49 -1.47 4.21
CA HIS A 458 18.21 -2.69 3.87
C HIS A 458 18.49 -2.73 2.37
N ASN A 459 19.65 -3.23 1.94
CA ASN A 459 19.84 -3.60 0.53
C ASN A 459 19.02 -4.84 0.17
N GLY A 460 18.28 -4.85 -0.93
CA GLY A 460 17.43 -5.99 -1.30
C GLY A 460 17.43 -6.30 -2.79
N PRO A 461 16.85 -7.46 -3.18
CA PRO A 461 16.82 -7.95 -4.56
C PRO A 461 15.78 -7.19 -5.42
N PHE A 462 15.81 -5.86 -5.35
CA PHE A 462 15.11 -4.95 -6.24
C PHE A 462 16.09 -4.44 -7.29
N PRO A 463 15.61 -4.00 -8.47
CA PRO A 463 16.49 -3.51 -9.53
C PRO A 463 17.42 -2.39 -9.03
N LEU A 464 18.66 -2.39 -9.51
CA LEU A 464 19.68 -1.44 -9.08
C LEU A 464 19.18 0.01 -9.16
N GLY A 465 19.32 0.74 -8.04
CA GLY A 465 18.94 2.14 -7.93
C GLY A 465 17.43 2.39 -7.77
N VAL A 466 16.63 1.34 -7.60
CA VAL A 466 15.22 1.44 -7.18
C VAL A 466 15.15 1.56 -5.67
N ILE A 467 14.30 2.46 -5.17
CA ILE A 467 13.97 2.56 -3.74
C ILE A 467 12.56 2.01 -3.54
N ALA A 468 12.44 0.95 -2.73
CA ALA A 468 11.14 0.38 -2.40
C ALA A 468 10.71 0.80 -0.99
N VAL A 469 9.56 1.45 -0.88
CA VAL A 469 9.00 1.93 0.40
C VAL A 469 7.47 1.91 0.35
N LYS A 470 6.82 1.57 1.46
CA LYS A 470 5.37 1.72 1.62
C LYS A 470 5.01 2.10 3.04
N SER A 471 3.84 2.71 3.20
CA SER A 471 3.19 2.88 4.50
C SER A 471 2.65 1.54 5.02
N GLY A 472 2.61 1.37 6.33
CA GLY A 472 2.12 0.14 6.96
C GLY A 472 3.13 -0.99 6.86
N VAL A 473 2.63 -2.23 6.77
CA VAL A 473 3.47 -3.44 6.87
C VAL A 473 4.42 -3.55 5.67
N ILE A 474 5.72 -3.65 5.96
CA ILE A 474 6.80 -3.80 4.99
C ILE A 474 7.59 -5.11 5.14
N LEU A 475 7.78 -5.61 6.37
CA LEU A 475 8.41 -6.91 6.64
C LEU A 475 7.54 -7.76 7.58
N SER A 476 7.64 -9.07 7.44
CA SER A 476 6.86 -10.04 8.21
C SER A 476 7.36 -10.20 9.64
N HIS A 477 6.45 -10.56 10.54
CA HIS A 477 6.80 -11.18 11.80
C HIS A 477 7.46 -12.55 11.58
N ALA A 478 8.37 -12.95 12.45
CA ALA A 478 8.99 -14.27 12.44
C ALA A 478 8.95 -14.95 13.81
N ALA A 479 8.51 -16.20 13.84
CA ALA A 479 8.69 -17.08 14.98
C ALA A 479 9.28 -18.44 14.56
N ARG A 480 9.85 -19.15 15.54
CA ARG A 480 10.33 -20.53 15.39
C ARG A 480 9.53 -21.43 16.31
N PHE A 481 9.33 -22.68 15.91
CA PHE A 481 8.68 -23.66 16.78
C PHE A 481 9.37 -25.01 16.73
N SER A 482 9.22 -25.77 17.80
CA SER A 482 9.54 -27.20 17.83
C SER A 482 8.42 -27.99 18.49
N ILE A 483 8.17 -29.18 17.96
CA ILE A 483 7.18 -30.13 18.46
C ILE A 483 7.93 -31.40 18.84
N LEU A 484 7.73 -31.83 20.08
CA LEU A 484 8.26 -33.06 20.61
C LEU A 484 7.11 -34.07 20.79
N LEU A 485 7.17 -35.19 20.09
CA LEU A 485 6.22 -36.30 20.21
C LEU A 485 6.87 -37.47 20.94
N GLN A 486 6.17 -38.05 21.91
CA GLN A 486 6.68 -39.14 22.75
C GLN A 486 5.64 -40.23 22.96
N GLY A 487 6.07 -41.49 22.78
CA GLY A 487 5.30 -42.70 23.04
C GLY A 487 6.24 -43.89 23.25
N PRO A 488 5.80 -44.99 23.87
CA PRO A 488 6.63 -46.19 23.96
C PRO A 488 6.86 -46.79 22.57
N GLY A 489 8.13 -46.84 22.17
CA GLY A 489 8.61 -47.54 20.97
C GLY A 489 8.69 -49.05 21.17
N GLY A 490 9.18 -49.78 20.17
CA GLY A 490 9.32 -51.23 20.24
C GLY A 490 9.71 -51.88 18.91
N HIS A 491 9.62 -53.20 18.84
CA HIS A 491 9.98 -53.95 17.63
C HIS A 491 8.96 -53.69 16.51
N GLY A 492 9.42 -53.39 15.29
CA GLY A 492 8.57 -52.99 14.16
C GLY A 492 7.56 -54.06 13.72
N SER A 493 7.79 -55.34 14.03
CA SER A 493 6.83 -56.42 13.77
C SER A 493 5.72 -56.57 14.82
N ALA A 494 5.79 -55.83 15.93
CA ALA A 494 4.80 -55.87 17.01
C ALA A 494 4.19 -54.48 17.29
N PRO A 495 3.66 -53.75 16.28
CA PRO A 495 3.21 -52.37 16.44
C PRO A 495 2.06 -52.23 17.46
N HIS A 496 1.24 -53.27 17.64
CA HIS A 496 0.15 -53.31 18.64
C HIS A 496 0.63 -53.22 20.10
N GLN A 497 1.94 -53.33 20.35
CA GLN A 497 2.56 -53.17 21.67
C GLN A 497 3.21 -51.79 21.87
N THR A 498 3.08 -50.90 20.89
CA THR A 498 3.73 -49.57 20.86
C THR A 498 2.68 -48.45 20.79
N GLN A 499 3.11 -47.21 20.97
CA GLN A 499 2.37 -46.05 20.47
C GLN A 499 3.32 -45.26 19.57
N ASP A 500 3.10 -45.38 18.26
CA ASP A 500 4.06 -44.94 17.24
C ASP A 500 4.06 -43.41 17.05
N PRO A 501 5.13 -42.70 17.45
CA PRO A 501 5.21 -41.25 17.29
C PRO A 501 5.48 -40.83 15.83
N ILE A 502 5.98 -41.71 14.94
CA ILE A 502 6.16 -41.41 13.51
C ILE A 502 4.80 -41.25 12.84
N VAL A 503 3.85 -42.16 13.13
CA VAL A 503 2.50 -42.07 12.56
C VAL A 503 1.80 -40.78 13.03
N ALA A 504 1.90 -40.47 14.33
CA ALA A 504 1.36 -39.22 14.87
C ALA A 504 2.00 -37.97 14.21
N ALA A 505 3.32 -37.98 13.99
CA ALA A 505 4.03 -36.90 13.31
C ALA A 505 3.51 -36.67 11.89
N GLY A 506 3.30 -37.73 11.12
CA GLY A 506 2.76 -37.65 9.77
C GLY A 506 1.38 -36.98 9.74
N HIS A 507 0.50 -37.33 10.67
CA HIS A 507 -0.81 -36.71 10.79
C HIS A 507 -0.75 -35.24 11.23
N ILE A 508 0.16 -34.90 12.15
CA ILE A 508 0.37 -33.51 12.57
C ILE A 508 0.90 -32.67 11.40
N ILE A 509 1.87 -33.15 10.64
CA ILE A 509 2.43 -32.45 9.47
C ILE A 509 1.32 -32.07 8.48
N VAL A 510 0.41 -33.01 8.19
CA VAL A 510 -0.74 -32.77 7.30
C VAL A 510 -1.75 -31.81 7.94
N ALA A 511 -2.08 -32.00 9.22
CA ALA A 511 -3.08 -31.19 9.91
C ALA A 511 -2.65 -29.72 10.06
N VAL A 512 -1.37 -29.44 10.30
CA VAL A 512 -0.83 -28.06 10.43
C VAL A 512 -1.12 -27.22 9.18
N GLN A 513 -1.19 -27.83 7.99
CA GLN A 513 -1.52 -27.12 6.74
C GLN A 513 -2.95 -26.54 6.74
N SER A 514 -3.84 -27.06 7.60
CA SER A 514 -5.19 -26.54 7.76
C SER A 514 -5.25 -25.18 8.45
N ILE A 515 -4.21 -24.80 9.22
CA ILE A 515 -4.19 -23.52 9.96
C ILE A 515 -4.26 -22.35 8.98
N VAL A 516 -3.29 -22.27 8.07
CA VAL A 516 -3.26 -21.20 7.06
C VAL A 516 -4.44 -21.34 6.11
N SER A 517 -4.73 -22.57 5.65
CA SER A 517 -5.76 -22.73 4.62
C SER A 517 -7.18 -22.51 5.11
N ARG A 518 -7.52 -22.79 6.39
CA ARG A 518 -8.91 -22.80 6.91
C ARG A 518 -9.14 -21.88 8.12
N ASN A 519 -8.11 -21.42 8.83
CA ASN A 519 -8.26 -20.57 10.01
C ASN A 519 -7.78 -19.13 9.80
N VAL A 520 -6.83 -18.90 8.88
CA VAL A 520 -6.40 -17.57 8.49
C VAL A 520 -7.32 -17.02 7.39
N SER A 521 -7.64 -15.72 7.45
CA SER A 521 -8.44 -15.05 6.41
C SER A 521 -7.74 -15.12 5.06
N ALA A 522 -8.50 -15.29 3.98
CA ALA A 522 -7.94 -15.30 2.62
C ALA A 522 -7.34 -13.95 2.17
N GLN A 523 -7.54 -12.89 2.95
CA GLN A 523 -6.95 -11.57 2.73
C GLN A 523 -5.68 -11.33 3.56
N GLU A 524 -5.36 -12.26 4.46
CA GLU A 524 -4.18 -12.19 5.32
C GLU A 524 -3.10 -13.12 4.80
N SER A 525 -1.85 -12.80 5.13
CA SER A 525 -0.67 -13.58 4.71
C SER A 525 -0.05 -14.27 5.92
N ALA A 526 0.08 -15.60 5.83
CA ALA A 526 0.83 -16.41 6.79
C ALA A 526 1.48 -17.62 6.12
N VAL A 527 2.61 -18.05 6.66
CA VAL A 527 3.35 -19.25 6.27
C VAL A 527 3.74 -20.00 7.53
N ILE A 528 3.48 -21.31 7.53
CA ILE A 528 3.98 -22.23 8.56
C ILE A 528 4.74 -23.33 7.84
N SER A 529 6.04 -23.43 8.10
CA SER A 529 6.91 -24.38 7.43
C SER A 529 7.50 -25.33 8.46
N ILE A 530 7.18 -26.62 8.37
CA ILE A 530 7.94 -27.67 9.08
C ILE A 530 9.16 -27.99 8.22
N THR A 531 10.34 -27.64 8.70
CA THR A 531 11.59 -27.72 7.93
C THR A 531 12.50 -28.83 8.40
N GLN A 532 12.22 -29.42 9.57
CA GLN A 532 13.00 -30.53 10.12
C GLN A 532 12.09 -31.62 10.67
N VAL A 533 12.44 -32.88 10.39
CA VAL A 533 11.79 -34.09 10.90
C VAL A 533 12.88 -35.06 11.33
N HIS A 534 12.92 -35.42 12.62
CA HIS A 534 13.89 -36.37 13.17
C HIS A 534 13.19 -37.44 13.99
N GLY A 535 13.41 -38.72 13.69
CA GLY A 535 12.87 -39.85 14.46
C GLY A 535 13.39 -41.19 13.96
N GLY A 536 13.72 -42.08 14.90
CA GLY A 536 14.27 -43.41 14.60
C GLY A 536 15.76 -43.43 14.26
N GLU A 537 16.39 -44.57 14.52
CA GLU A 537 17.81 -44.84 14.20
C GLU A 537 18.00 -46.20 13.50
N ALA A 538 17.06 -47.13 13.66
CA ALA A 538 17.08 -48.48 13.09
C ALA A 538 15.81 -48.75 12.28
N ASP A 539 15.92 -49.53 11.21
CA ASP A 539 14.84 -49.83 10.27
C ASP A 539 13.77 -50.79 10.80
N ASN A 540 14.11 -51.60 11.80
CA ASN A 540 13.22 -52.59 12.42
C ASN A 540 12.71 -52.19 13.82
N VAL A 541 12.86 -50.92 14.20
CA VAL A 541 12.44 -50.37 15.51
C VAL A 541 11.52 -49.18 15.32
N ILE A 542 10.35 -49.22 15.97
CA ILE A 542 9.48 -48.04 16.14
C ILE A 542 10.11 -47.17 17.24
N PRO A 543 10.47 -45.90 16.97
CA PRO A 543 11.13 -45.06 17.96
C PRO A 543 10.20 -44.64 19.10
N SER A 544 10.79 -44.22 20.22
CA SER A 544 10.04 -43.64 21.33
C SER A 544 9.76 -42.14 21.19
N GLN A 545 10.40 -41.49 20.21
CA GLN A 545 10.36 -40.04 20.07
C GLN A 545 10.49 -39.59 18.61
N VAL A 546 9.77 -38.51 18.27
CA VAL A 546 9.95 -37.73 17.03
C VAL A 546 10.03 -36.24 17.38
N LYS A 547 10.95 -35.52 16.73
CA LYS A 547 11.06 -34.06 16.82
C LYS A 547 10.76 -33.43 15.47
N LEU A 548 9.85 -32.47 15.46
CA LEU A 548 9.59 -31.58 14.33
C LEU A 548 10.07 -30.17 14.69
N SER A 549 10.64 -29.45 13.74
CA SER A 549 10.96 -28.02 13.91
C SER A 549 10.55 -27.23 12.68
N GLY A 550 10.26 -25.96 12.86
CA GLY A 550 9.80 -25.12 11.78
C GLY A 550 9.81 -23.62 12.09
N THR A 551 9.31 -22.87 11.12
CA THR A 551 9.18 -21.41 11.18
C THR A 551 7.75 -20.97 10.90
N ILE A 552 7.40 -19.82 11.48
CA ILE A 552 6.16 -19.11 11.22
C ILE A 552 6.53 -17.74 10.65
N ARG A 553 5.78 -17.29 9.64
CA ARG A 553 5.80 -15.92 9.11
C ARG A 553 4.37 -15.43 8.99
N ASP A 554 4.12 -14.18 9.34
CA ASP A 554 2.84 -13.51 9.09
C ASP A 554 3.02 -12.00 8.99
N MET A 555 2.01 -11.32 8.46
CA MET A 555 2.01 -9.87 8.27
C MET A 555 1.11 -9.13 9.27
N ASN A 556 0.54 -9.85 10.24
CA ASN A 556 -0.47 -9.33 11.13
C ASN A 556 -0.41 -10.05 12.50
N PRO A 557 -0.13 -9.33 13.60
CA PRO A 557 -0.06 -9.92 14.94
C PRO A 557 -1.29 -10.74 15.36
N ASP A 558 -2.49 -10.34 14.92
CA ASP A 558 -3.73 -11.08 15.24
C ASP A 558 -3.74 -12.47 14.59
N VAL A 559 -3.05 -12.62 13.44
CA VAL A 559 -2.90 -13.91 12.75
C VAL A 559 -1.96 -14.83 13.52
N PHE A 560 -0.89 -14.29 14.11
CA PHE A 560 0.03 -15.09 14.92
C PHE A 560 -0.67 -15.73 16.12
N SER A 561 -1.53 -15.00 16.83
CA SER A 561 -2.32 -15.56 17.95
C SER A 561 -3.23 -16.71 17.51
N VAL A 562 -3.83 -16.62 16.31
CA VAL A 562 -4.62 -17.72 15.75
C VAL A 562 -3.74 -18.92 15.42
N ILE A 563 -2.54 -18.70 14.86
CA ILE A 563 -1.60 -19.77 14.53
C ILE A 563 -1.15 -20.49 15.79
N GLU A 564 -0.76 -19.76 16.82
CA GLU A 564 -0.32 -20.32 18.11
C GLU A 564 -1.42 -21.20 18.73
N GLU A 565 -2.64 -20.69 18.85
CA GLU A 565 -3.77 -21.45 19.42
C GLU A 565 -4.03 -22.72 18.60
N ARG A 566 -4.08 -22.61 17.27
CA ARG A 566 -4.42 -23.73 16.39
C ARG A 566 -3.32 -24.78 16.35
N LEU A 567 -2.06 -24.34 16.30
CA LEU A 567 -0.91 -25.24 16.30
C LEU A 567 -0.86 -26.04 17.61
N ASN A 568 -1.07 -25.38 18.75
CA ASN A 568 -1.11 -26.06 20.04
C ASN A 568 -2.22 -27.13 20.08
N ARG A 569 -3.44 -26.78 19.66
CA ARG A 569 -4.58 -27.71 19.63
C ARG A 569 -4.36 -28.90 18.70
N ILE A 570 -3.78 -28.66 17.52
CA ILE A 570 -3.49 -29.73 16.56
C ILE A 570 -2.46 -30.69 17.15
N VAL A 571 -1.38 -30.17 17.73
CA VAL A 571 -0.33 -30.99 18.35
C VAL A 571 -0.91 -31.83 19.48
N GLU A 572 -1.59 -31.19 20.44
CA GLU A 572 -2.14 -31.85 21.62
C GLU A 572 -3.15 -32.94 21.25
N HIS A 573 -4.18 -32.59 20.47
CA HIS A 573 -5.29 -33.51 20.24
C HIS A 573 -4.99 -34.57 19.18
N THR A 574 -4.15 -34.27 18.19
CA THR A 574 -3.72 -35.30 17.22
C THR A 574 -2.80 -36.31 17.91
N ALA A 575 -1.84 -35.85 18.72
CA ALA A 575 -0.99 -36.73 19.52
C ALA A 575 -1.83 -37.66 20.42
N ALA A 576 -2.78 -37.10 21.15
CA ALA A 576 -3.66 -37.85 22.04
C ALA A 576 -4.48 -38.93 21.30
N ALA A 577 -4.94 -38.65 20.07
CA ALA A 577 -5.68 -39.62 19.26
C ALA A 577 -4.86 -40.87 18.89
N PHE A 578 -3.52 -40.75 18.83
CA PHE A 578 -2.59 -41.87 18.59
C PHE A 578 -2.01 -42.44 19.89
N GLY A 579 -2.47 -41.99 21.06
CA GLY A 579 -1.95 -42.43 22.36
C GLY A 579 -0.53 -41.95 22.65
N VAL A 580 -0.04 -40.92 21.95
CA VAL A 580 1.26 -40.29 22.19
C VAL A 580 1.08 -38.93 22.86
N THR A 581 2.13 -38.42 23.52
CA THR A 581 2.15 -37.08 24.10
C THR A 581 2.85 -36.13 23.12
N GLY A 582 2.26 -34.96 22.87
CA GLY A 582 2.86 -33.90 22.05
C GLY A 582 3.08 -32.63 22.85
N THR A 583 4.29 -32.08 22.81
CA THR A 583 4.65 -30.79 23.43
C THR A 583 5.07 -29.81 22.36
N LEU A 584 4.44 -28.64 22.32
CA LEU A 584 4.79 -27.53 21.44
C LEU A 584 5.59 -26.49 22.21
N ASN A 585 6.69 -26.01 21.61
CA ASN A 585 7.45 -24.87 22.09
C ASN A 585 7.61 -23.87 20.94
N ILE A 586 7.02 -22.68 21.09
CA ILE A 586 7.18 -21.55 20.17
C ILE A 586 8.16 -20.57 20.80
N VAL A 587 9.15 -20.15 20.00
CA VAL A 587 10.06 -19.07 20.32
C VAL A 587 9.70 -17.92 19.38
N ASP A 588 9.05 -16.92 19.96
CA ASP A 588 8.72 -15.68 19.28
C ASP A 588 10.01 -14.95 18.86
N GLY A 589 9.96 -14.25 17.73
CA GLY A 589 11.11 -13.56 17.14
C GLY A 589 10.84 -12.09 16.96
N TYR A 590 10.96 -11.60 15.73
CA TYR A 590 10.82 -10.18 15.43
C TYR A 590 9.39 -9.85 15.06
N PRO A 591 8.80 -8.77 15.61
CA PRO A 591 7.46 -8.35 15.26
C PRO A 591 7.40 -7.86 13.80
N VAL A 592 6.18 -7.68 13.31
CA VAL A 592 5.93 -7.11 11.98
C VAL A 592 6.58 -5.71 11.88
N THR A 593 7.45 -5.49 10.90
CA THR A 593 7.98 -4.15 10.61
C THR A 593 6.91 -3.35 9.89
N LYS A 594 6.41 -2.31 10.57
CA LYS A 594 5.31 -1.48 10.10
C LYS A 594 5.71 -0.01 10.09
N ASN A 595 5.86 0.54 8.89
CA ASN A 595 6.17 1.96 8.71
C ASN A 595 5.00 2.85 9.11
N HIS A 596 5.32 3.98 9.72
CA HIS A 596 4.37 5.07 9.92
C HIS A 596 4.10 5.78 8.59
N GLU A 597 2.86 6.17 8.36
CA GLU A 597 2.42 6.70 7.06
C GLU A 597 3.16 7.98 6.66
N ALA A 598 3.29 8.94 7.58
CA ALA A 598 3.98 10.20 7.33
C ALA A 598 5.47 9.99 7.00
N GLN A 599 6.16 9.13 7.76
CA GLN A 599 7.59 8.87 7.58
C GLN A 599 7.87 8.05 6.31
N ALA A 600 6.97 7.14 5.93
CA ALA A 600 7.07 6.45 4.64
C ALA A 600 6.94 7.43 3.45
N GLU A 601 6.06 8.44 3.57
CA GLU A 601 5.93 9.48 2.55
C GLU A 601 7.17 10.38 2.50
N ILE A 602 7.77 10.72 3.64
CA ILE A 602 9.05 11.46 3.69
C ILE A 602 10.14 10.70 2.91
N VAL A 603 10.27 9.39 3.12
CA VAL A 603 11.21 8.56 2.37
C VAL A 603 10.86 8.56 0.88
N HIS A 604 9.59 8.41 0.52
CA HIS A 604 9.14 8.42 -0.87
C HIS A 604 9.47 9.75 -1.57
N GLU A 605 9.22 10.89 -0.93
CA GLU A 605 9.54 12.22 -1.45
C GLU A 605 11.06 12.45 -1.57
N ALA A 606 11.83 12.08 -0.55
CA ALA A 606 13.28 12.24 -0.56
C ALA A 606 13.91 11.37 -1.64
N ALA A 607 13.52 10.09 -1.73
CA ALA A 607 13.97 9.18 -2.77
C ALA A 607 13.59 9.68 -4.17
N SER A 608 12.37 10.20 -4.35
CA SER A 608 11.91 10.71 -5.65
C SER A 608 12.77 11.87 -6.17
N ARG A 609 13.32 12.71 -5.27
CA ARG A 609 14.23 13.80 -5.64
C ARG A 609 15.62 13.30 -6.02
N VAL A 610 16.05 12.16 -5.50
CA VAL A 610 17.38 11.59 -5.72
C VAL A 610 17.42 10.67 -6.93
N VAL A 611 16.49 9.71 -7.03
CA VAL A 611 16.48 8.67 -8.07
C VAL A 611 15.41 8.89 -9.15
N GLY A 612 14.55 9.88 -8.97
CA GLY A 612 13.36 10.10 -9.81
C GLY A 612 12.18 9.24 -9.37
N SER A 613 10.96 9.78 -9.48
CA SER A 613 9.72 9.11 -9.04
C SER A 613 9.50 7.74 -9.71
N HIS A 614 9.95 7.57 -10.95
CA HIS A 614 9.89 6.30 -11.68
C HIS A 614 10.75 5.17 -11.09
N LYS A 615 11.70 5.50 -10.20
CA LYS A 615 12.54 4.53 -9.46
C LYS A 615 12.12 4.37 -8.01
N VAL A 616 11.01 4.97 -7.59
CA VAL A 616 10.43 4.73 -6.26
C VAL A 616 9.20 3.84 -6.41
N THR A 617 9.12 2.75 -5.64
CA THR A 617 8.05 1.76 -5.81
C THR A 617 7.53 1.18 -4.51
N GLN A 618 6.28 0.71 -4.54
CA GLN A 618 5.71 -0.16 -3.51
C GLN A 618 5.59 -1.61 -4.00
N GLN A 619 5.79 -1.85 -5.30
CA GLN A 619 5.64 -3.15 -5.91
C GLN A 619 6.68 -4.12 -5.36
N GLY A 620 6.26 -5.32 -4.97
CA GLY A 620 7.13 -6.30 -4.32
C GLY A 620 7.15 -6.21 -2.79
N LEU A 621 6.47 -5.21 -2.19
CA LEU A 621 6.29 -5.10 -0.74
C LEU A 621 4.88 -5.53 -0.31
N PRO A 622 4.69 -6.12 0.89
CA PRO A 622 5.72 -6.46 1.87
C PRO A 622 6.57 -7.67 1.44
N VAL A 623 7.79 -7.77 1.95
CA VAL A 623 8.63 -8.98 1.77
C VAL A 623 8.59 -9.85 3.03
N SER A 624 8.79 -11.16 2.86
CA SER A 624 8.71 -12.14 3.97
C SER A 624 9.98 -12.23 4.82
N GLY A 625 10.90 -11.27 4.67
CA GLY A 625 11.96 -11.04 5.63
C GLY A 625 11.41 -10.55 6.97
N SER A 626 12.26 -10.54 7.99
CA SER A 626 11.96 -10.01 9.32
C SER A 626 13.15 -9.23 9.80
N GLU A 627 12.93 -8.23 10.64
CA GLU A 627 13.96 -7.25 11.00
C GLU A 627 13.63 -6.69 12.38
N ASP A 628 14.63 -6.60 13.25
CA ASP A 628 14.46 -6.11 14.62
C ASP A 628 14.30 -4.58 14.71
N PHE A 629 14.55 -3.84 13.62
CA PHE A 629 14.15 -2.43 13.47
C PHE A 629 12.66 -2.20 13.76
N SER A 630 11.83 -3.24 13.60
CA SER A 630 10.43 -3.26 14.03
C SER A 630 10.22 -2.82 15.48
N TYR A 631 11.17 -3.10 16.39
CA TYR A 631 11.10 -2.66 17.78
C TYR A 631 11.18 -1.15 17.94
N TYR A 632 11.99 -0.45 17.13
CA TYR A 632 12.01 1.02 17.14
C TYR A 632 10.69 1.59 16.64
N LEU A 633 10.13 1.03 15.57
CA LEU A 633 8.84 1.45 15.00
C LEU A 633 7.64 1.17 15.91
N GLN A 634 7.77 0.32 16.92
CA GLN A 634 6.76 0.19 17.98
C GLN A 634 6.84 1.31 19.02
N LYS A 635 7.95 2.05 19.09
CA LYS A 635 8.20 3.07 20.11
C LYS A 635 8.07 4.49 19.60
N ILE A 636 8.61 4.77 18.42
CA ILE A 636 8.64 6.11 17.85
C ILE A 636 8.28 6.11 16.35
N PRO A 637 7.80 7.24 15.81
CA PRO A 637 7.58 7.39 14.38
C PRO A 637 8.84 7.09 13.56
N GLY A 638 8.66 6.50 12.38
CA GLY A 638 9.78 6.10 11.55
C GLY A 638 9.40 5.28 10.33
N ALA A 639 10.39 5.07 9.46
CA ALA A 639 10.24 4.26 8.27
C ALA A 639 11.51 3.45 7.95
N PHE A 640 11.28 2.21 7.54
CA PHE A 640 12.25 1.31 6.96
C PHE A 640 11.99 1.17 5.46
N TYR A 641 13.04 1.15 4.64
CA TYR A 641 12.89 1.03 3.19
C TYR A 641 13.97 0.12 2.59
N VAL A 642 13.80 -0.27 1.33
CA VAL A 642 14.73 -1.16 0.65
C VAL A 642 15.42 -0.41 -0.48
N VAL A 643 16.75 -0.57 -0.56
CA VAL A 643 17.57 -0.09 -1.67
C VAL A 643 17.87 -1.26 -2.60
N GLY A 644 17.48 -1.13 -3.87
CA GLY A 644 17.69 -2.16 -4.87
C GLY A 644 19.14 -2.26 -5.30
N THR A 645 19.68 -3.48 -5.25
CA THR A 645 21.07 -3.80 -5.62
C THR A 645 21.17 -4.88 -6.70
N HIS A 646 20.06 -5.29 -7.31
CA HIS A 646 20.05 -6.34 -8.34
C HIS A 646 20.33 -5.75 -9.73
N GLU A 647 21.45 -6.13 -10.34
CA GLU A 647 21.74 -5.80 -11.73
C GLU A 647 20.97 -6.71 -12.69
N LYS A 648 20.55 -6.18 -13.86
CA LYS A 648 19.67 -6.89 -14.81
C LYS A 648 20.22 -8.22 -15.34
N ASP A 649 21.53 -8.44 -15.26
CA ASP A 649 22.23 -9.58 -15.87
C ASP A 649 22.83 -10.56 -14.84
N GLU A 650 22.57 -10.38 -13.54
CA GLU A 650 23.04 -11.30 -12.49
C GLU A 650 21.92 -12.26 -12.04
N SER A 651 22.21 -13.56 -11.99
CA SER A 651 21.28 -14.53 -11.38
C SER A 651 21.27 -14.37 -9.86
N GLN A 652 20.07 -14.42 -9.25
CA GLN A 652 19.86 -14.39 -7.80
C GLN A 652 20.64 -15.47 -7.04
#